data_AF-A0A5P2UJF5-F1
#
_entry.id   AF-A0A5P2UJF5-F1
#
_cell.length_a   1.000
_cell.length_b   1.000
_cell.length_c   1.000
_cell.angle_alpha   90.00
_cell.angle_beta   90.00
_cell.angle_gamma   90.00
#
_symmetry.space_group_name_H-M   'P 1'
#
loop_
_entity.id
_entity.type
_entity.pdbx_description
1 polymer ?
#
loop_
_entity_poly.entity_id
_entity_poly.type
_entity_poly.pdbx_seq_one_letter_code
_entity_poly.pdbx_strand_id
1 'polypeptide(L)'
;MPFPLSPGLRRRRERPTGPPGPPPPGAAPGGGSPDAESGPSPHRSAFRPDIEGLRAVAVLAVLAFHAGVPGTAGGFVGVDVFFVISGYLITGLLVREAITTGRIRLGNFFSRRARRLLPSAAVVLGAVAVAGAWLTVPLRRTDLERDVVASALSVANWRFVSQRTDYLAAGHDQSPLLHFWSLAVEEQFYLFWAPLLAVVVLLAAGAARRGRAVRAVVALPTAALVLASFALSLYWTDRSVSLAYLGTPSRVWQFGVGALLALLPWHLMRGPRPLRLVCGWAGAAAIGWCVVSYDASTPYPGYAALVPTVATAAVILAAIPGRGEHDALGAHAVGRLLAGRAPRAVGRLSYNLYLWHWPVLVLAEARFGTLGWPARAGLTLAAAAPALATLRWVEQPLRRSRTVSELPRRGLSVGVTAVVLPVVLALVVGTTTLHLLGPAAPPDPRGLPPGAVSGPTLLARTAGAAPADGPVVPSPAQARADFPPDAGCQVAPAETRSPDCLFGAVDSPDRIVLLGDSHAGQWFSPMLALAAQRGWALQELVKQGCPLPQLSVDSPQLGRAYRECDTWRADALERLRTQQPRPRLIVLSSLNRYTADQALLAEAWEKTLRPLRELGVPIVYIEDTPVPGTDVPACVSGHLDSPAACAFAREGARQPDPLAARITAGALPGVRSVGVNEVLCPGTGPTCPAVLDRILLYRDDAHLTNVAAVVLTGRLERLLTESGALPATAASAPAGADGWTPLLRDDFDGPAGSPPSADRWIHDVGTCYPGCPAPRWGTGEIETMTDSTDNVRLDGKGALEIVPTVKDGAWSSGRIETRRSDFAAPPGGTLRIEASIALPDVTGAKAAGYWPAFWTLGAPLRDGYTGWPGVGEIDVMESVNGRDTVFGSLHCGVAEGGPCREPAGLTSGPQPCAGCRTGFHTYAVEVDRSPGAEEVRWYLDGRAYHRVTAAGMDGGTWQRAIDHGLFLILNVAVGGKLPLADGATAGPGTEPGHPMRVDHVAVSVRGRTGGGAAGTG
;
A
#
# COMPACT_ATOMS: atom_id res chain seq x y z
N MET A 1 -7.90 -56.42 23.56
CA MET A 1 -8.02 -57.83 24.00
C MET A 1 -7.57 -58.74 22.86
N PRO A 2 -6.90 -59.89 23.06
CA PRO A 2 -6.02 -60.37 24.16
C PRO A 2 -4.53 -60.50 23.69
N PHE A 3 -3.48 -60.29 24.51
CA PHE A 3 -2.70 -61.26 25.35
C PHE A 3 -2.04 -62.45 24.59
N PRO A 4 -0.93 -63.10 25.02
CA PRO A 4 0.42 -62.63 25.47
C PRO A 4 1.61 -63.62 25.15
N LEU A 5 2.80 -63.37 25.75
CA LEU A 5 3.88 -64.30 26.21
C LEU A 5 5.23 -64.41 25.45
N SER A 6 6.30 -64.12 26.22
CA SER A 6 7.74 -64.50 26.10
C SER A 6 7.97 -66.03 26.24
N PRO A 7 9.20 -66.61 26.44
CA PRO A 7 10.62 -66.12 26.45
C PRO A 7 11.69 -67.09 25.83
N GLY A 8 13.00 -66.77 25.89
CA GLY A 8 14.12 -67.75 25.86
C GLY A 8 15.49 -67.23 25.35
N LEU A 9 16.47 -66.89 26.22
CA LEU A 9 17.67 -67.68 26.66
C LEU A 9 18.80 -67.80 25.60
N ARG A 10 20.13 -67.71 25.80
CA ARG A 10 21.15 -67.66 26.90
C ARG A 10 22.48 -67.20 26.23
N ARG A 11 23.50 -66.62 26.89
CA ARG A 11 24.42 -67.25 27.87
C ARG A 11 25.25 -66.22 28.65
N ARG A 12 25.39 -66.51 29.94
CA ARG A 12 26.28 -65.93 30.99
C ARG A 12 27.69 -66.55 30.97
N ARG A 13 28.64 -65.87 31.62
CA ARG A 13 29.54 -66.49 32.63
C ARG A 13 29.92 -65.47 33.73
N GLU A 14 29.99 -65.93 34.97
CA GLU A 14 30.17 -65.17 36.23
C GLU A 14 31.39 -65.69 37.03
N ARG A 15 32.07 -64.77 37.75
CA ARG A 15 32.66 -64.80 39.14
C ARG A 15 33.90 -65.69 39.44
N PRO A 16 34.62 -65.56 40.61
CA PRO A 16 34.34 -64.83 41.88
C PRO A 16 35.53 -64.09 42.60
N THR A 17 35.22 -63.51 43.78
CA THR A 17 36.01 -62.78 44.80
C THR A 17 36.46 -63.65 46.01
N GLY A 18 37.52 -63.25 46.75
CA GLY A 18 37.94 -63.73 48.11
C GLY A 18 39.02 -62.83 48.80
N PRO A 19 39.25 -62.88 50.14
CA PRO A 19 39.48 -61.69 51.03
C PRO A 19 40.90 -61.64 51.74
N PRO A 20 41.25 -60.78 52.76
CA PRO A 20 42.53 -60.03 52.85
C PRO A 20 43.50 -60.39 54.03
N GLY A 21 44.73 -59.83 54.03
CA GLY A 21 45.74 -59.91 55.12
C GLY A 21 46.54 -58.58 55.33
N PRO A 22 47.23 -58.38 56.48
CA PRO A 22 47.22 -57.12 57.27
C PRO A 22 48.42 -56.14 57.07
N PRO A 23 48.35 -54.88 57.57
CA PRO A 23 49.37 -53.84 57.38
C PRO A 23 50.23 -53.55 58.64
N PRO A 24 51.40 -52.90 58.46
CA PRO A 24 51.80 -51.83 59.40
C PRO A 24 52.47 -50.62 58.65
N PRO A 25 52.82 -49.49 59.30
CA PRO A 25 52.06 -48.24 59.18
C PRO A 25 52.86 -47.05 58.62
N GLY A 26 52.15 -46.03 58.12
CA GLY A 26 52.75 -44.68 58.04
C GLY A 26 52.25 -43.79 56.88
N ALA A 27 51.26 -42.96 57.19
CA ALA A 27 50.99 -41.60 56.71
C ALA A 27 50.90 -41.29 55.18
N ALA A 28 49.81 -40.58 54.83
CA ALA A 28 49.36 -40.21 53.49
C ALA A 28 50.04 -38.92 52.91
N PRO A 29 49.55 -38.30 51.82
CA PRO A 29 50.03 -38.53 50.45
C PRO A 29 50.53 -37.24 49.75
N GLY A 30 51.39 -37.38 48.73
CA GLY A 30 51.83 -36.27 47.89
C GLY A 30 52.57 -36.75 46.63
N GLY A 31 51.82 -37.23 45.64
CA GLY A 31 52.37 -37.66 44.36
C GLY A 31 52.64 -36.49 43.42
N GLY A 32 53.92 -36.27 43.10
CA GLY A 32 54.36 -35.40 42.01
C GLY A 32 55.58 -36.02 41.29
N SER A 33 55.54 -35.95 39.95
CA SER A 33 56.60 -36.21 38.95
C SER A 33 56.70 -37.64 38.39
N PRO A 34 57.33 -37.89 37.21
CA PRO A 34 57.73 -37.00 36.09
C PRO A 34 57.35 -37.55 34.68
N ASP A 35 57.78 -36.83 33.64
CA ASP A 35 57.59 -36.99 32.19
C ASP A 35 57.77 -38.39 31.55
N ALA A 36 57.01 -38.63 30.48
CA ALA A 36 57.35 -39.61 29.42
C ALA A 36 56.94 -39.07 28.02
N GLU A 37 57.95 -38.60 27.31
CA GLU A 37 58.15 -38.50 25.84
C GLU A 37 56.91 -38.49 24.92
N SER A 38 56.55 -37.30 24.45
CA SER A 38 55.79 -37.11 23.20
C SER A 38 56.76 -36.91 22.03
N GLY A 39 56.81 -37.85 21.09
CA GLY A 39 57.53 -37.70 19.82
C GLY A 39 57.11 -36.43 19.05
N PRO A 40 57.96 -35.91 18.15
CA PRO A 40 57.72 -34.64 17.48
C PRO A 40 56.47 -34.74 16.60
N SER A 41 55.40 -34.07 17.02
CA SER A 41 54.17 -33.95 16.23
C SER A 41 54.36 -32.90 15.13
N PRO A 42 53.93 -33.17 13.88
CA PRO A 42 54.15 -32.27 12.75
C PRO A 42 53.40 -30.94 12.97
N HIS A 43 54.16 -29.84 12.95
CA HIS A 43 53.78 -28.42 13.12
C HIS A 43 52.27 -28.10 13.14
N ARG A 44 51.75 -27.83 14.35
CA ARG A 44 50.45 -27.16 14.53
C ARG A 44 50.49 -25.79 13.84
N SER A 45 49.43 -25.46 13.09
CA SER A 45 49.21 -24.08 12.65
C SER A 45 49.11 -23.17 13.87
N ALA A 46 50.04 -22.23 14.06
CA ALA A 46 49.96 -21.26 15.13
C ALA A 46 48.63 -20.48 15.05
N PHE A 47 47.87 -20.48 16.14
CA PHE A 47 46.62 -19.73 16.27
C PHE A 47 46.88 -18.22 16.14
N ARG A 48 46.04 -17.49 15.39
CA ARG A 48 46.19 -16.06 15.09
C ARG A 48 45.22 -15.20 15.94
N PRO A 49 45.63 -14.73 17.13
CA PRO A 49 44.76 -13.96 18.03
C PRO A 49 44.36 -12.59 17.47
N ASP A 50 45.18 -12.01 16.62
CA ASP A 50 44.96 -10.75 15.92
C ASP A 50 43.72 -10.80 15.00
N ILE A 51 43.46 -11.95 14.35
CA ILE A 51 42.28 -12.12 13.50
C ILE A 51 40.99 -12.18 14.32
N GLU A 52 41.02 -12.76 15.53
CA GLU A 52 39.87 -12.67 16.45
C GLU A 52 39.59 -11.21 16.83
N GLY A 53 40.62 -10.43 17.13
CA GLY A 53 40.45 -9.00 17.43
C GLY A 53 39.93 -8.20 16.24
N LEU A 54 40.38 -8.51 15.02
CA LEU A 54 39.88 -7.81 13.82
C LEU A 54 38.38 -8.10 13.58
N ARG A 55 37.92 -9.32 13.88
CA ARG A 55 36.48 -9.66 13.89
C ARG A 55 35.71 -8.86 14.95
N ALA A 56 36.33 -8.47 16.06
CA ALA A 56 35.70 -7.60 17.04
C ALA A 56 35.52 -6.18 16.52
N VAL A 57 36.54 -5.62 15.87
CA VAL A 57 36.43 -4.31 15.21
C VAL A 57 35.30 -4.32 14.18
N ALA A 58 35.26 -5.36 13.34
CA ALA A 58 34.23 -5.53 12.31
C ALA A 58 32.80 -5.59 12.89
N VAL A 59 32.55 -6.43 13.91
CA VAL A 59 31.19 -6.53 14.49
C VAL A 59 30.80 -5.27 15.24
N LEU A 60 31.71 -4.63 15.97
CA LEU A 60 31.40 -3.41 16.71
C LEU A 60 31.05 -2.24 15.78
N ALA A 61 31.71 -2.13 14.63
CA ALA A 61 31.37 -1.14 13.61
C ALA A 61 29.93 -1.35 13.09
N VAL A 62 29.56 -2.60 12.76
CA VAL A 62 28.20 -2.92 12.29
C VAL A 62 27.14 -2.67 13.37
N LEU A 63 27.42 -3.06 14.61
CA LEU A 63 26.50 -2.84 15.73
C LEU A 63 26.29 -1.36 16.02
N ALA A 64 27.34 -0.54 15.96
CA ALA A 64 27.23 0.91 16.14
C ALA A 64 26.42 1.56 15.00
N PHE A 65 26.62 1.10 13.76
CA PHE A 65 25.82 1.50 12.61
C PHE A 65 24.33 1.17 12.80
N HIS A 66 23.99 -0.09 13.12
CA HIS A 66 22.59 -0.49 13.33
C HIS A 66 21.95 0.16 14.57
N ALA A 67 22.74 0.50 15.59
CA ALA A 67 22.25 1.26 16.74
C ALA A 67 22.02 2.75 16.42
N GLY A 68 22.43 3.23 15.24
CA GLY A 68 22.33 4.64 14.85
C GLY A 68 23.23 5.55 15.67
N VAL A 69 24.36 5.05 16.18
CA VAL A 69 25.29 5.85 16.98
C VAL A 69 25.82 7.01 16.11
N PRO A 70 25.74 8.27 16.58
CA PRO A 70 26.20 9.42 15.81
C PRO A 70 27.66 9.27 15.37
N GLY A 71 27.94 9.57 14.10
CA GLY A 71 29.29 9.49 13.53
C GLY A 71 29.76 8.08 13.17
N THR A 72 28.89 7.05 13.20
CA THR A 72 29.24 5.68 12.75
C THR A 72 28.36 5.19 11.59
N ALA A 73 27.88 6.09 10.74
CA ALA A 73 27.03 5.76 9.59
C ALA A 73 27.72 4.82 8.60
N GLY A 74 29.05 4.85 8.52
CA GLY A 74 29.86 3.98 7.67
C GLY A 74 30.14 2.61 8.28
N GLY A 75 29.59 2.27 9.46
CA GLY A 75 29.91 1.02 10.16
C GLY A 75 29.55 -0.26 9.40
N PHE A 76 28.71 -0.17 8.36
CA PHE A 76 28.40 -1.28 7.45
C PHE A 76 29.64 -1.87 6.76
N VAL A 77 30.74 -1.10 6.61
CA VAL A 77 32.01 -1.59 6.04
C VAL A 77 32.64 -2.73 6.86
N GLY A 78 32.21 -2.93 8.11
CA GLY A 78 32.61 -4.06 8.93
C GLY A 78 32.29 -5.42 8.27
N VAL A 79 31.27 -5.50 7.42
CA VAL A 79 30.94 -6.72 6.66
C VAL A 79 32.05 -7.06 5.66
N ASP A 80 32.64 -6.07 5.00
CA ASP A 80 33.76 -6.27 4.07
C ASP A 80 35.01 -6.80 4.78
N VAL A 81 35.26 -6.29 5.99
CA VAL A 81 36.33 -6.81 6.87
C VAL A 81 36.08 -8.30 7.16
N PHE A 82 34.83 -8.70 7.45
CA PHE A 82 34.47 -10.11 7.62
C PHE A 82 34.71 -10.93 6.35
N PHE A 83 34.30 -10.45 5.18
CA PHE A 83 34.46 -11.17 3.92
C PHE A 83 35.93 -11.45 3.60
N VAL A 84 36.82 -10.46 3.78
CA VAL A 84 38.27 -10.65 3.60
C VAL A 84 38.83 -11.67 4.61
N ILE A 85 38.46 -11.58 5.90
CA ILE A 85 38.90 -12.54 6.92
C ILE A 85 38.44 -13.95 6.56
N SER A 86 37.19 -14.09 6.13
CA SER A 86 36.55 -15.35 5.75
C SER A 86 37.27 -16.01 4.57
N GLY A 87 37.54 -15.24 3.50
CA GLY A 87 38.32 -15.70 2.36
C GLY A 87 39.73 -16.17 2.74
N TYR A 88 40.42 -15.40 3.61
CA TYR A 88 41.76 -15.73 4.09
C TYR A 88 41.80 -17.03 4.90
N LEU A 89 40.92 -17.17 5.89
CA LEU A 89 40.90 -18.32 6.79
C LEU A 89 40.51 -19.61 6.04
N ILE A 90 39.45 -19.57 5.23
CA ILE A 90 38.92 -20.76 4.58
C ILE A 90 39.86 -21.25 3.48
N THR A 91 40.35 -20.35 2.63
CA THR A 91 41.33 -20.71 1.60
C THR A 91 42.62 -21.24 2.23
N GLY A 92 43.12 -20.60 3.28
CA GLY A 92 44.32 -21.04 4.00
C GLY A 92 44.16 -22.43 4.65
N LEU A 93 42.97 -22.77 5.15
CA LEU A 93 42.67 -24.10 5.69
C LEU A 93 42.61 -25.16 4.59
N LEU A 94 41.87 -24.91 3.50
CA LEU A 94 41.66 -25.85 2.41
C LEU A 94 42.96 -26.13 1.63
N VAL A 95 43.72 -25.09 1.30
CA VAL A 95 45.01 -25.21 0.61
C VAL A 95 46.04 -25.92 1.48
N ARG A 96 46.03 -25.67 2.80
CA ARG A 96 46.90 -26.41 3.72
C ARG A 96 46.56 -27.90 3.75
N GLU A 97 45.27 -28.25 3.84
CA GLU A 97 44.82 -29.64 3.79
C GLU A 97 45.20 -30.32 2.46
N ALA A 98 45.05 -29.61 1.34
CA ALA A 98 45.49 -30.07 0.03
C ALA A 98 47.00 -30.34 -0.02
N ILE A 99 47.81 -29.42 0.52
CA ILE A 99 49.28 -29.56 0.53
C ILE A 99 49.72 -30.70 1.45
N THR A 100 49.10 -30.87 2.62
CA THR A 100 49.53 -31.87 3.62
C THR A 100 48.99 -33.26 3.34
N THR A 101 47.80 -33.39 2.75
CA THR A 101 47.11 -34.67 2.57
C THR A 101 46.88 -35.07 1.11
N GLY A 102 47.21 -34.20 0.16
CA GLY A 102 47.03 -34.41 -1.28
C GLY A 102 45.59 -34.26 -1.78
N ARG A 103 44.61 -34.01 -0.90
CA ARG A 103 43.19 -33.86 -1.25
C ARG A 103 42.44 -32.96 -0.26
N ILE A 104 41.28 -32.46 -0.66
CA ILE A 104 40.38 -31.70 0.22
C ILE A 104 39.22 -32.60 0.63
N ARG A 105 39.01 -32.81 1.94
CA ARG A 105 37.88 -33.62 2.45
C ARG A 105 36.66 -32.72 2.75
N LEU A 106 35.86 -32.44 1.72
CA LEU A 106 34.68 -31.56 1.79
C LEU A 106 33.73 -31.93 2.94
N GLY A 107 33.44 -33.21 3.15
CA GLY A 107 32.59 -33.67 4.25
C GLY A 107 33.10 -33.25 5.63
N ASN A 108 34.42 -33.29 5.86
CA ASN A 108 35.03 -32.86 7.11
C ASN A 108 34.96 -31.33 7.27
N PHE A 109 35.17 -30.61 6.17
CA PHE A 109 35.08 -29.16 6.13
C PHE A 109 33.68 -28.68 6.52
N PHE A 110 32.66 -29.13 5.79
CA PHE A 110 31.27 -28.73 6.05
C PHE A 110 30.76 -29.25 7.39
N SER A 111 31.15 -30.45 7.83
CA SER A 111 30.77 -30.97 9.15
C SER A 111 31.29 -30.12 10.32
N ARG A 112 32.52 -29.61 10.25
CA ARG A 112 33.07 -28.70 11.28
C ARG A 112 32.34 -27.36 11.28
N ARG A 113 31.98 -26.86 10.11
CA ARG A 113 31.30 -25.57 9.94
C ARG A 113 29.84 -25.65 10.40
N ALA A 114 29.11 -26.69 9.98
CA ALA A 114 27.74 -26.96 10.38
C ALA A 114 27.58 -26.95 11.91
N ARG A 115 28.42 -27.70 12.65
CA ARG A 115 28.37 -27.77 14.12
C ARG A 115 28.71 -26.46 14.83
N ARG A 116 29.35 -25.51 14.14
CA ARG A 116 29.74 -24.22 14.71
C ARG A 116 28.69 -23.14 14.47
N LEU A 117 28.05 -23.12 13.30
CA LEU A 117 27.26 -21.96 12.87
C LEU A 117 25.75 -22.23 12.87
N LEU A 118 25.34 -23.37 12.31
CA LEU A 118 23.92 -23.65 12.07
C LEU A 118 23.11 -23.79 13.36
N PRO A 119 23.59 -24.43 14.45
CA PRO A 119 22.83 -24.51 15.69
C PRO A 119 22.48 -23.15 16.29
N SER A 120 23.42 -22.20 16.32
CA SER A 120 23.13 -20.86 16.83
C SER A 120 22.16 -20.10 15.92
N ALA A 121 22.33 -20.21 14.60
CA ALA A 121 21.39 -19.62 13.64
C ALA A 121 19.98 -20.19 13.83
N ALA A 122 19.86 -21.51 14.04
CA ALA A 122 18.57 -22.17 14.27
C ALA A 122 17.85 -21.66 15.52
N VAL A 123 18.59 -21.38 16.60
CA VAL A 123 18.00 -20.79 17.81
C VAL A 123 17.44 -19.40 17.51
N VAL A 124 18.18 -18.56 16.80
CA VAL A 124 17.71 -17.21 16.46
C VAL A 124 16.53 -17.26 15.49
N LEU A 125 16.60 -18.09 14.44
CA LEU A 125 15.51 -18.27 13.49
C LEU A 125 14.25 -18.81 14.17
N GLY A 126 14.39 -19.78 15.08
CA GLY A 126 13.29 -20.30 15.89
C GLY A 126 12.71 -19.24 16.82
N ALA A 127 13.56 -18.47 17.51
CA ALA A 127 13.13 -17.38 18.39
C ALA A 127 12.39 -16.28 17.61
N VAL A 128 12.86 -15.93 16.41
CA VAL A 128 12.19 -14.96 15.52
C VAL A 128 10.89 -15.51 14.97
N ALA A 129 10.83 -16.79 14.57
CA ALA A 129 9.59 -17.41 14.11
C ALA A 129 8.52 -17.43 15.22
N VAL A 130 8.92 -17.80 16.46
CA VAL A 130 8.02 -17.73 17.63
C VAL A 130 7.62 -16.29 17.91
N ALA A 131 8.58 -15.38 18.12
CA ALA A 131 8.29 -13.98 18.42
C ALA A 131 7.40 -13.34 17.35
N GLY A 132 7.64 -13.66 16.08
CA GLY A 132 6.80 -13.25 14.95
C GLY A 132 5.36 -13.72 15.07
N ALA A 133 5.13 -14.98 15.45
CA ALA A 133 3.79 -15.50 15.66
C ALA A 133 3.01 -14.73 16.75
N TRP A 134 3.70 -14.23 17.79
CA TRP A 134 3.07 -13.49 18.90
C TRP A 134 3.00 -11.97 18.67
N LEU A 135 3.99 -11.38 18.02
CA LEU A 135 4.17 -9.92 17.92
C LEU A 135 3.70 -9.34 16.59
N THR A 136 3.46 -10.16 15.57
CA THR A 136 3.04 -9.69 14.25
C THR A 136 1.62 -10.11 13.90
N VAL A 137 0.99 -9.33 13.03
CA VAL A 137 -0.34 -9.57 12.46
C VAL A 137 -0.28 -10.70 11.40
N PRO A 138 -1.39 -11.43 11.17
CA PRO A 138 -1.44 -12.58 10.26
C PRO A 138 -0.68 -12.39 8.95
N LEU A 139 -0.93 -11.32 8.20
CA LEU A 139 -0.30 -11.16 6.89
C LEU A 139 1.23 -10.94 6.98
N ARG A 140 1.72 -10.22 7.99
CA ARG A 140 3.16 -10.06 8.26
C ARG A 140 3.84 -11.35 8.71
N ARG A 141 3.13 -12.29 9.33
CA ARG A 141 3.67 -13.62 9.69
C ARG A 141 4.10 -14.37 8.43
N THR A 142 3.28 -14.33 7.38
CA THR A 142 3.59 -15.04 6.12
C THR A 142 4.84 -14.50 5.42
N ASP A 143 5.10 -13.20 5.51
CA ASP A 143 6.34 -12.61 5.00
C ASP A 143 7.55 -13.05 5.83
N LEU A 144 7.42 -12.99 7.15
CA LEU A 144 8.48 -13.39 8.08
C LEU A 144 8.86 -14.86 7.91
N GLU A 145 7.90 -15.74 7.63
CA GLU A 145 8.17 -17.16 7.38
C GLU A 145 9.01 -17.38 6.14
N ARG A 146 8.70 -16.67 5.05
CA ARG A 146 9.50 -16.70 3.82
C ARG A 146 10.92 -16.23 4.11
N ASP A 147 11.09 -15.23 4.97
CA ASP A 147 12.39 -14.72 5.38
C ASP A 147 13.14 -15.72 6.28
N VAL A 148 12.45 -16.42 7.19
CA VAL A 148 13.02 -17.53 7.99
C VAL A 148 13.49 -18.66 7.08
N VAL A 149 12.66 -19.08 6.12
CA VAL A 149 13.00 -20.14 5.16
C VAL A 149 14.20 -19.73 4.31
N ALA A 150 14.18 -18.52 3.75
CA ALA A 150 15.29 -18.00 2.95
C ALA A 150 16.59 -17.89 3.76
N SER A 151 16.50 -17.47 5.03
CA SER A 151 17.65 -17.39 5.95
C SER A 151 18.20 -18.77 6.31
N ALA A 152 17.33 -19.74 6.63
CA ALA A 152 17.71 -21.11 6.94
C ALA A 152 18.41 -21.80 5.75
N LEU A 153 17.92 -21.54 4.52
CA LEU A 153 18.48 -22.08 3.28
C LEU A 153 19.68 -21.29 2.75
N SER A 154 20.14 -20.25 3.46
CA SER A 154 21.24 -19.37 3.05
C SER A 154 21.02 -18.68 1.70
N VAL A 155 19.78 -18.25 1.43
CA VAL A 155 19.37 -17.49 0.24
C VAL A 155 18.63 -16.17 0.59
N ALA A 156 18.70 -15.74 1.84
CA ALA A 156 18.07 -14.50 2.33
C ALA A 156 18.47 -13.27 1.52
N ASN A 157 19.72 -13.19 1.06
CA ASN A 157 20.17 -12.08 0.23
C ASN A 157 19.36 -11.95 -1.09
N TRP A 158 19.04 -13.07 -1.75
CA TRP A 158 18.23 -13.06 -2.97
C TRP A 158 16.75 -12.76 -2.71
N ARG A 159 16.24 -13.17 -1.53
CA ARG A 159 14.89 -12.79 -1.05
C ARG A 159 14.77 -11.27 -0.87
N PHE A 160 15.77 -10.63 -0.25
CA PHE A 160 15.76 -9.18 -0.07
C PHE A 160 16.03 -8.40 -1.36
N VAL A 161 16.85 -8.97 -2.27
CA VAL A 161 16.98 -8.44 -3.65
C VAL A 161 15.64 -8.46 -4.38
N SER A 162 14.86 -9.54 -4.28
CA SER A 162 13.56 -9.63 -4.96
C SER A 162 12.51 -8.70 -4.36
N GLN A 163 12.63 -8.37 -3.07
CA GLN A 163 11.84 -7.31 -2.42
C GLN A 163 12.35 -5.90 -2.73
N ARG A 164 13.44 -5.77 -3.50
CA ARG A 164 14.12 -4.49 -3.82
C ARG A 164 14.44 -3.69 -2.54
N THR A 165 14.83 -4.38 -1.47
CA THR A 165 15.16 -3.73 -0.20
C THR A 165 16.37 -2.83 -0.37
N ASP A 166 16.22 -1.56 -0.03
CA ASP A 166 17.33 -0.65 0.16
C ASP A 166 17.88 -0.84 1.58
N TYR A 167 19.05 -1.45 1.67
CA TYR A 167 19.70 -1.76 2.95
C TYR A 167 20.23 -0.50 3.66
N LEU A 168 20.59 0.54 2.90
CA LEU A 168 21.23 1.74 3.42
C LEU A 168 20.22 2.86 3.69
N ALA A 169 19.04 2.81 3.06
CA ALA A 169 17.92 3.67 3.42
C ALA A 169 17.24 3.18 4.71
N ALA A 170 17.14 4.06 5.71
CA ALA A 170 16.40 3.80 6.93
C ALA A 170 14.89 3.75 6.63
N GLY A 171 14.23 2.64 6.94
CA GLY A 171 12.79 2.45 6.73
C GLY A 171 12.13 1.61 7.83
N HIS A 172 10.84 1.83 8.05
CA HIS A 172 10.10 1.36 9.24
C HIS A 172 9.52 -0.07 9.16
N ASP A 173 9.75 -0.81 8.09
CA ASP A 173 9.20 -2.17 7.89
C ASP A 173 10.28 -3.19 7.46
N GLN A 174 11.46 -3.14 8.08
CA GLN A 174 12.54 -4.06 7.77
C GLN A 174 12.33 -5.43 8.42
N SER A 175 12.68 -6.49 7.68
CA SER A 175 12.66 -7.85 8.22
C SER A 175 13.58 -7.97 9.45
N PRO A 176 13.14 -8.62 10.55
CA PRO A 176 14.00 -8.96 11.70
C PRO A 176 15.18 -9.87 11.33
N LEU A 177 15.20 -10.39 10.10
CA LEU A 177 16.26 -11.25 9.57
C LEU A 177 17.05 -10.60 8.43
N LEU A 178 16.87 -9.30 8.16
CA LEU A 178 17.54 -8.61 7.06
C LEU A 178 19.05 -8.86 7.07
N HIS A 179 19.71 -8.72 8.22
CA HIS A 179 21.15 -8.94 8.41
C HIS A 179 21.67 -10.35 8.04
N PHE A 180 20.80 -11.36 7.87
CA PHE A 180 21.21 -12.68 7.39
C PHE A 180 21.67 -12.67 5.93
N TRP A 181 21.43 -11.59 5.17
CA TRP A 181 21.92 -11.47 3.79
C TRP A 181 23.44 -11.71 3.70
N SER A 182 24.23 -11.14 4.62
CA SER A 182 25.70 -11.23 4.56
C SER A 182 26.19 -12.64 4.90
N LEU A 183 25.47 -13.33 5.80
CA LEU A 183 25.72 -14.73 6.15
C LEU A 183 25.38 -15.64 4.96
N ALA A 184 24.29 -15.36 4.24
CA ALA A 184 23.91 -16.09 3.04
C ALA A 184 24.98 -15.95 1.94
N VAL A 185 25.46 -14.73 1.68
CA VAL A 185 26.58 -14.48 0.74
C VAL A 185 27.83 -15.25 1.16
N GLU A 186 28.16 -15.22 2.45
CA GLU A 186 29.31 -15.93 3.01
C GLU A 186 29.19 -17.47 2.85
N GLU A 187 28.04 -18.07 3.18
CA GLU A 187 27.83 -19.52 3.03
C GLU A 187 27.76 -19.95 1.55
N GLN A 188 27.17 -19.15 0.67
CA GLN A 188 27.18 -19.37 -0.79
C GLN A 188 28.61 -19.37 -1.33
N PHE A 189 29.45 -18.43 -0.89
CA PHE A 189 30.87 -18.44 -1.25
C PHE A 189 31.53 -19.77 -0.85
N TYR A 190 31.29 -20.31 0.34
CA TYR A 190 31.93 -21.58 0.73
C TYR A 190 31.39 -22.81 0.01
N LEU A 191 30.07 -22.85 -0.22
CA LEU A 191 29.42 -23.93 -0.96
C LEU A 191 29.99 -24.04 -2.37
N PHE A 192 30.37 -22.91 -2.98
CA PHE A 192 31.02 -22.90 -4.29
C PHE A 192 32.55 -23.05 -4.22
N TRP A 193 33.21 -22.30 -3.34
CA TRP A 193 34.67 -22.18 -3.28
C TRP A 193 35.37 -23.46 -2.85
N ALA A 194 34.83 -24.17 -1.85
CA ALA A 194 35.49 -25.39 -1.36
C ALA A 194 35.49 -26.52 -2.40
N PRO A 195 34.37 -26.85 -3.08
CA PRO A 195 34.37 -27.79 -4.20
C PRO A 195 35.23 -27.33 -5.38
N LEU A 196 35.18 -26.04 -5.75
CA LEU A 196 36.02 -25.49 -6.81
C LEU A 196 37.51 -25.73 -6.50
N LEU A 197 37.96 -25.40 -5.29
CA LEU A 197 39.33 -25.68 -4.86
C LEU A 197 39.65 -27.17 -4.87
N ALA A 198 38.73 -28.03 -4.46
CA ALA A 198 38.93 -29.48 -4.51
C ALA A 198 39.15 -29.97 -5.95
N VAL A 199 38.34 -29.52 -6.91
CA VAL A 199 38.49 -29.83 -8.33
C VAL A 199 39.80 -29.29 -8.87
N VAL A 200 40.15 -28.03 -8.61
CA VAL A 200 41.41 -27.42 -9.05
C VAL A 200 42.61 -28.19 -8.50
N VAL A 201 42.58 -28.60 -7.24
CA VAL A 201 43.63 -29.41 -6.62
C VAL A 201 43.73 -30.79 -7.28
N LEU A 202 42.60 -31.44 -7.61
CA LEU A 202 42.59 -32.74 -8.28
C LEU A 202 43.16 -32.65 -9.71
N LEU A 203 42.77 -31.63 -10.48
CA LEU A 203 43.28 -31.38 -11.83
C LEU A 203 44.77 -31.02 -11.79
N ALA A 204 45.18 -30.20 -10.83
CA ALA A 204 46.58 -29.82 -10.62
C ALA A 204 47.43 -31.01 -10.15
N ALA A 205 46.89 -31.96 -9.38
CA ALA A 205 47.62 -33.13 -8.90
C ALA A 205 48.12 -34.02 -10.05
N GLY A 206 47.44 -34.05 -11.20
CA GLY A 206 47.90 -34.72 -12.42
C GLY A 206 49.12 -34.04 -13.07
N ALA A 207 49.22 -32.72 -12.98
CA ALA A 207 50.27 -31.92 -13.62
C ALA A 207 51.44 -31.52 -12.68
N ALA A 208 51.22 -31.53 -11.37
CA ALA A 208 52.11 -30.92 -10.39
C ALA A 208 52.45 -31.85 -9.22
N ARG A 209 53.46 -32.70 -9.37
CA ARG A 209 54.04 -33.51 -8.28
C ARG A 209 54.77 -32.69 -7.19
N ARG A 210 54.66 -31.35 -7.16
CA ARG A 210 55.33 -30.48 -6.17
C ARG A 210 54.38 -29.36 -5.70
N GLY A 211 54.10 -29.30 -4.39
CA GLY A 211 53.12 -28.40 -3.75
C GLY A 211 53.29 -26.89 -3.95
N ARG A 212 54.33 -26.40 -4.63
CA ARG A 212 54.45 -25.00 -5.09
C ARG A 212 53.52 -24.68 -6.26
N ALA A 213 53.28 -25.64 -7.15
CA ALA A 213 52.40 -25.43 -8.31
C ALA A 213 50.92 -25.35 -7.92
N VAL A 214 50.49 -26.01 -6.84
CA VAL A 214 49.09 -25.92 -6.34
C VAL A 214 48.71 -24.48 -5.98
N ARG A 215 49.60 -23.71 -5.32
CA ARG A 215 49.31 -22.30 -4.98
C ARG A 215 49.21 -21.41 -6.21
N ALA A 216 50.10 -21.60 -7.19
CA ALA A 216 50.08 -20.84 -8.44
C ALA A 216 48.85 -21.16 -9.29
N VAL A 217 48.49 -22.44 -9.40
CA VAL A 217 47.32 -22.93 -10.16
C VAL A 217 46.01 -22.47 -9.53
N VAL A 218 45.95 -22.28 -8.21
CA VAL A 218 44.78 -21.71 -7.54
C VAL A 218 44.77 -20.17 -7.60
N ALA A 219 45.92 -19.50 -7.53
CA ALA A 219 45.98 -18.04 -7.49
C ALA A 219 45.46 -17.38 -8.77
N LEU A 220 45.76 -17.93 -9.95
CA LEU A 220 45.30 -17.38 -11.23
C LEU A 220 43.75 -17.35 -11.37
N PRO A 221 43.01 -18.46 -11.20
CA PRO A 221 41.56 -18.43 -11.26
C PRO A 221 40.95 -17.61 -10.10
N THR A 222 41.60 -17.57 -8.93
CA THR A 222 41.17 -16.67 -7.84
C THR A 222 41.27 -15.20 -8.27
N ALA A 223 42.38 -14.80 -8.90
CA ALA A 223 42.57 -13.43 -9.36
C ALA A 223 41.58 -13.06 -10.47
N ALA A 224 41.33 -13.96 -11.42
CA ALA A 224 40.30 -13.77 -12.44
C ALA A 224 38.90 -13.59 -11.84
N LEU A 225 38.55 -14.42 -10.84
CA LEU A 225 37.28 -14.31 -10.11
C LEU A 225 37.16 -12.97 -9.35
N VAL A 226 38.25 -12.52 -8.69
CA VAL A 226 38.30 -11.22 -8.00
C VAL A 226 38.07 -10.08 -8.99
N LEU A 227 38.77 -10.07 -10.11
CA LEU A 227 38.64 -9.00 -11.11
C LEU A 227 37.24 -8.98 -11.75
N ALA A 228 36.70 -10.15 -12.11
CA ALA A 228 35.37 -10.26 -12.68
C ALA A 228 34.27 -9.81 -11.69
N SER A 229 34.36 -10.27 -10.43
CA SER A 229 33.42 -9.90 -9.38
C SER A 229 33.53 -8.41 -9.01
N PHE A 230 34.74 -7.83 -9.01
CA PHE A 230 34.94 -6.39 -8.78
C PHE A 230 34.38 -5.55 -9.95
N ALA A 231 34.64 -5.94 -11.19
CA ALA A 231 34.07 -5.28 -12.38
C ALA A 231 32.53 -5.33 -12.37
N LEU A 232 31.95 -6.46 -11.97
CA LEU A 232 30.51 -6.59 -11.79
C LEU A 232 29.99 -5.71 -10.65
N SER A 233 30.74 -5.57 -9.56
CA SER A 233 30.44 -4.66 -8.46
C SER A 233 30.34 -3.21 -8.94
N LEU A 234 31.29 -2.75 -9.76
CA LEU A 234 31.27 -1.42 -10.37
C LEU A 234 30.06 -1.25 -11.30
N TYR A 235 29.80 -2.24 -12.15
CA TYR A 235 28.69 -2.20 -13.10
C TYR A 235 27.32 -2.16 -12.40
N TRP A 236 27.10 -2.98 -11.38
CA TRP A 236 25.82 -3.01 -10.67
C TRP A 236 25.64 -1.83 -9.72
N THR A 237 26.70 -1.27 -9.14
CA THR A 237 26.55 -0.10 -8.24
C THR A 237 25.95 1.10 -8.99
N ASP A 238 26.24 1.24 -10.28
CA ASP A 238 25.65 2.28 -11.14
C ASP A 238 24.22 1.94 -11.62
N ARG A 239 23.75 0.69 -11.51
CA ARG A 239 22.46 0.27 -12.08
C ARG A 239 21.42 -0.12 -11.04
N SER A 240 21.83 -0.75 -9.95
CA SER A 240 20.99 -1.17 -8.83
C SER A 240 21.85 -1.40 -7.60
N VAL A 241 21.72 -0.50 -6.61
CA VAL A 241 22.44 -0.61 -5.33
C VAL A 241 22.04 -1.88 -4.58
N SER A 242 20.76 -2.27 -4.58
CA SER A 242 20.30 -3.50 -3.93
C SER A 242 21.00 -4.75 -4.49
N LEU A 243 21.09 -4.88 -5.83
CA LEU A 243 21.84 -5.98 -6.47
C LEU A 243 23.34 -5.90 -6.19
N ALA A 244 23.94 -4.71 -6.25
CA ALA A 244 25.36 -4.54 -6.01
C ALA A 244 25.75 -4.89 -4.56
N TYR A 245 24.91 -4.52 -3.59
CA TYR A 245 25.17 -4.65 -2.17
C TYR A 245 24.83 -6.05 -1.62
N LEU A 246 23.65 -6.59 -1.97
CA LEU A 246 23.16 -7.88 -1.46
C LEU A 246 23.53 -9.07 -2.36
N GLY A 247 23.81 -8.83 -3.64
CA GLY A 247 24.12 -9.87 -4.61
C GLY A 247 25.46 -10.54 -4.33
N THR A 248 25.48 -11.88 -4.28
CA THR A 248 26.73 -12.63 -4.08
C THR A 248 27.78 -12.36 -5.18
N PRO A 249 27.43 -12.34 -6.49
CA PRO A 249 28.40 -12.14 -7.56
C PRO A 249 29.21 -10.83 -7.49
N SER A 250 28.63 -9.74 -6.98
CA SER A 250 29.29 -8.43 -6.83
C SER A 250 30.12 -8.30 -5.54
N ARG A 251 30.06 -9.27 -4.63
CA ARG A 251 30.71 -9.25 -3.30
C ARG A 251 31.79 -10.32 -3.14
N VAL A 252 31.82 -11.35 -3.99
CA VAL A 252 32.81 -12.43 -3.97
C VAL A 252 34.26 -11.92 -4.03
N TRP A 253 34.52 -10.79 -4.70
CA TRP A 253 35.88 -10.25 -4.81
C TRP A 253 36.53 -9.90 -3.45
N GLN A 254 35.76 -9.50 -2.43
CA GLN A 254 36.29 -9.26 -1.08
C GLN A 254 36.82 -10.56 -0.44
N PHE A 255 36.04 -11.65 -0.55
CA PHE A 255 36.49 -12.98 -0.16
C PHE A 255 37.72 -13.41 -0.97
N GLY A 256 37.70 -13.14 -2.27
CA GLY A 256 38.80 -13.46 -3.17
C GLY A 256 40.10 -12.72 -2.84
N VAL A 257 40.06 -11.45 -2.39
CA VAL A 257 41.24 -10.73 -1.89
C VAL A 257 41.82 -11.44 -0.66
N GLY A 258 40.96 -11.85 0.28
CA GLY A 258 41.37 -12.69 1.40
C GLY A 258 41.99 -14.03 0.95
N ALA A 259 41.37 -14.68 -0.04
CA ALA A 259 41.86 -15.94 -0.61
C ALA A 259 43.24 -15.79 -1.26
N LEU A 260 43.45 -14.74 -2.05
CA LEU A 260 44.76 -14.39 -2.63
C LEU A 260 45.80 -14.17 -1.55
N LEU A 261 45.45 -13.44 -0.48
CA LEU A 261 46.33 -13.21 0.66
C LEU A 261 46.78 -14.52 1.33
N ALA A 262 45.89 -15.53 1.40
CA ALA A 262 46.23 -16.85 1.94
C ALA A 262 47.16 -17.68 1.03
N LEU A 263 47.18 -17.39 -0.27
CA LEU A 263 47.99 -18.08 -1.27
C LEU A 263 49.41 -17.50 -1.40
N LEU A 264 49.64 -16.29 -0.90
CA LEU A 264 50.93 -15.62 -0.99
C LEU A 264 52.08 -16.46 -0.38
N PRO A 265 53.28 -16.45 -1.00
CA PRO A 265 54.45 -17.09 -0.44
C PRO A 265 55.00 -16.25 0.71
N TRP A 266 54.32 -16.28 1.86
CA TRP A 266 54.64 -15.48 3.06
C TRP A 266 56.10 -15.61 3.54
N HIS A 267 56.76 -16.73 3.25
CA HIS A 267 58.18 -16.96 3.55
C HIS A 267 59.12 -16.07 2.72
N LEU A 268 58.68 -15.62 1.55
CA LEU A 268 59.40 -14.71 0.66
C LEU A 268 59.08 -13.24 0.95
N MET A 269 57.86 -12.94 1.43
CA MET A 269 57.33 -11.59 1.67
C MET A 269 57.71 -10.99 3.04
N ARG A 270 58.94 -11.19 3.47
CA ARG A 270 59.43 -10.66 4.75
C ARG A 270 59.99 -9.24 4.56
N GLY A 271 59.10 -8.25 4.51
CA GLY A 271 59.45 -6.83 4.37
C GLY A 271 60.07 -6.22 5.64
N PRO A 272 60.68 -5.01 5.54
CA PRO A 272 61.27 -4.32 6.67
C PRO A 272 60.20 -3.94 7.72
N ARG A 273 60.57 -4.02 9.01
CA ARG A 273 59.69 -3.70 10.16
C ARG A 273 58.98 -2.33 10.07
N PRO A 274 59.61 -1.20 9.69
CA PRO A 274 58.92 0.08 9.59
C PRO A 274 57.78 0.06 8.56
N LEU A 275 58.00 -0.56 7.40
CA LEU A 275 56.96 -0.67 6.37
C LEU A 275 55.75 -1.47 6.88
N ARG A 276 55.96 -2.55 7.64
CA ARG A 276 54.86 -3.33 8.24
C ARG A 276 54.08 -2.54 9.30
N LEU A 277 54.77 -1.74 10.11
CA LEU A 277 54.12 -0.88 11.12
C LEU A 277 53.25 0.18 10.46
N VAL A 278 53.79 0.86 9.44
CA VAL A 278 53.07 1.85 8.64
C VAL A 278 51.86 1.20 7.96
N CYS A 279 52.04 0.07 7.26
CA CYS A 279 50.93 -0.63 6.60
C CYS A 279 49.84 -1.07 7.59
N GLY A 280 50.22 -1.58 8.77
CA GLY A 280 49.25 -2.02 9.78
C GLY A 280 48.42 -0.87 10.35
N TRP A 281 49.07 0.22 10.74
CA TRP A 281 48.38 1.40 11.27
C TRP A 281 47.61 2.17 10.21
N ALA A 282 48.16 2.32 9.00
CA ALA A 282 47.45 2.92 7.87
C ALA A 282 46.19 2.10 7.52
N GLY A 283 46.27 0.76 7.51
CA GLY A 283 45.10 -0.09 7.33
C GLY A 283 44.07 0.07 8.44
N ALA A 284 44.49 0.08 9.71
CA ALA A 284 43.57 0.29 10.83
C ALA A 284 42.90 1.68 10.81
N ALA A 285 43.68 2.72 10.49
CA ALA A 285 43.18 4.09 10.36
C ALA A 285 42.22 4.22 9.17
N ALA A 286 42.50 3.58 8.03
CA ALA A 286 41.60 3.57 6.88
C ALA A 286 40.26 2.88 7.18
N ILE A 287 40.26 1.75 7.92
CA ILE A 287 39.01 1.12 8.39
C ILE A 287 38.24 2.09 9.29
N GLY A 288 38.91 2.72 10.26
CA GLY A 288 38.28 3.70 11.15
C GLY A 288 37.73 4.92 10.40
N TRP A 289 38.47 5.42 9.41
CA TRP A 289 38.04 6.52 8.54
C TRP A 289 36.76 6.15 7.79
N CYS A 290 36.70 4.99 7.13
CA CYS A 290 35.48 4.54 6.46
C CYS A 290 34.26 4.50 7.41
N VAL A 291 34.43 4.06 8.65
CA VAL A 291 33.33 3.98 9.63
C VAL A 291 32.75 5.37 9.95
N VAL A 292 33.59 6.41 10.00
CA VAL A 292 33.16 7.77 10.38
C VAL A 292 32.83 8.67 9.19
N SER A 293 33.36 8.37 8.00
CA SER A 293 33.22 9.23 6.81
C SER A 293 32.26 8.71 5.76
N TYR A 294 31.96 7.40 5.73
CA TYR A 294 30.97 6.86 4.80
C TYR A 294 29.56 6.97 5.39
N ASP A 295 28.57 7.02 4.50
CA ASP A 295 27.15 7.10 4.83
C ASP A 295 26.30 6.52 3.69
N ALA A 296 24.98 6.72 3.75
CA ALA A 296 24.04 6.23 2.73
C ALA A 296 24.22 6.89 1.35
N SER A 297 24.88 8.05 1.26
CA SER A 297 25.17 8.73 -0.02
C SER A 297 26.42 8.18 -0.71
N THR A 298 27.21 7.37 0.01
CA THR A 298 28.42 6.77 -0.54
C THR A 298 28.06 5.70 -1.56
N PRO A 299 28.57 5.74 -2.81
CA PRO A 299 28.25 4.76 -3.85
C PRO A 299 28.91 3.40 -3.51
N TYR A 300 28.18 2.58 -2.75
CA TYR A 300 28.69 1.37 -2.12
C TYR A 300 27.98 0.10 -2.63
N PRO A 301 28.69 -1.03 -2.88
CA PRO A 301 30.13 -1.21 -2.76
C PRO A 301 30.97 -0.37 -3.70
N GLY A 302 30.68 -0.41 -5.00
CA GLY A 302 31.45 0.26 -6.04
C GLY A 302 32.97 0.23 -5.83
N TYR A 303 33.61 1.35 -6.13
CA TYR A 303 35.02 1.58 -5.84
C TYR A 303 35.25 1.91 -4.34
N ALA A 304 34.23 2.41 -3.62
CA ALA A 304 34.36 2.80 -2.22
C ALA A 304 34.71 1.61 -1.31
N ALA A 305 34.22 0.41 -1.63
CA ALA A 305 34.54 -0.84 -0.93
C ALA A 305 36.00 -1.30 -1.12
N LEU A 306 36.75 -0.71 -2.07
CA LEU A 306 38.19 -0.98 -2.23
C LEU A 306 38.96 -0.61 -0.98
N VAL A 307 38.64 0.53 -0.37
CA VAL A 307 39.34 1.06 0.82
C VAL A 307 39.27 0.08 2.00
N PRO A 308 38.09 -0.32 2.53
CA PRO A 308 38.03 -1.25 3.65
C PRO A 308 38.58 -2.65 3.32
N THR A 309 38.46 -3.09 2.06
CA THR A 309 38.97 -4.40 1.61
C THR A 309 40.50 -4.45 1.63
N VAL A 310 41.15 -3.47 0.99
CA VAL A 310 42.62 -3.36 0.94
C VAL A 310 43.19 -3.04 2.32
N ALA A 311 42.51 -2.18 3.10
CA ALA A 311 42.90 -1.86 4.46
C ALA A 311 42.90 -3.12 5.36
N THR A 312 41.88 -3.97 5.24
CA THR A 312 41.82 -5.26 5.94
C THR A 312 42.97 -6.17 5.52
N ALA A 313 43.25 -6.28 4.22
CA ALA A 313 44.38 -7.06 3.72
C ALA A 313 45.72 -6.54 4.27
N ALA A 314 45.90 -5.21 4.36
CA ALA A 314 47.10 -4.58 4.91
C ALA A 314 47.28 -4.90 6.40
N VAL A 315 46.21 -4.86 7.21
CA VAL A 315 46.24 -5.25 8.64
C VAL A 315 46.64 -6.71 8.80
N ILE A 316 46.06 -7.63 8.01
CA ILE A 316 46.37 -9.06 8.07
C ILE A 316 47.82 -9.34 7.64
N LEU A 317 48.30 -8.66 6.59
CA LEU A 317 49.66 -8.80 6.06
C LEU A 317 50.71 -8.26 7.05
N ALA A 318 50.45 -7.11 7.69
CA ALA A 318 51.35 -6.51 8.67
C ALA A 318 51.62 -7.42 9.88
N ALA A 319 50.66 -8.29 10.22
CA ALA A 319 50.76 -9.23 11.33
C ALA A 319 51.56 -10.52 11.02
N ILE A 320 52.11 -10.70 9.82
CA ILE A 320 52.98 -11.84 9.47
C ILE A 320 54.43 -11.59 9.97
N PRO A 321 55.06 -12.49 10.76
CA PRO A 321 56.43 -12.30 11.29
C PRO A 321 57.50 -12.07 10.21
N GLY A 322 58.46 -11.16 10.48
CA GLY A 322 59.54 -10.77 9.56
C GLY A 322 60.76 -11.70 9.54
N ARG A 323 61.78 -11.41 8.72
CA ARG A 323 63.08 -12.14 8.77
C ARG A 323 63.74 -11.89 10.12
N GLY A 324 64.05 -12.97 10.86
CA GLY A 324 64.80 -12.90 12.12
C GLY A 324 63.96 -12.70 13.39
N GLU A 325 62.64 -12.47 13.27
CA GLU A 325 61.73 -12.39 14.42
C GLU A 325 61.23 -13.80 14.78
N HIS A 326 62.00 -14.57 15.55
CA HIS A 326 61.59 -15.91 15.98
C HIS A 326 60.82 -15.95 17.31
N ASP A 327 60.88 -14.92 18.17
CA ASP A 327 60.19 -14.98 19.47
C ASP A 327 59.69 -13.65 20.06
N ALA A 328 59.82 -12.51 19.37
CA ALA A 328 59.36 -11.24 19.92
C ALA A 328 57.96 -10.89 19.40
N LEU A 329 56.93 -11.07 20.24
CA LEU A 329 55.65 -10.36 20.15
C LEU A 329 55.92 -8.84 20.07
N GLY A 330 56.12 -8.32 18.85
CA GLY A 330 56.52 -6.95 18.58
C GLY A 330 55.67 -5.94 19.34
N ALA A 331 56.32 -5.13 20.17
CA ALA A 331 55.66 -4.41 21.25
C ALA A 331 54.70 -3.27 20.82
N HIS A 332 54.68 -2.89 19.54
CA HIS A 332 54.06 -1.63 19.07
C HIS A 332 53.23 -1.77 17.75
N ALA A 333 52.78 -2.97 17.39
CA ALA A 333 51.97 -3.20 16.19
C ALA A 333 50.46 -3.29 16.48
N VAL A 334 49.61 -2.89 15.53
CA VAL A 334 48.14 -3.05 15.56
C VAL A 334 47.72 -4.46 15.98
N GLY A 335 48.44 -5.49 15.52
CA GLY A 335 48.17 -6.89 15.86
C GLY A 335 48.22 -7.20 17.37
N ARG A 336 48.99 -6.48 18.19
CA ARG A 336 49.03 -6.68 19.65
C ARG A 336 47.76 -6.14 20.32
N LEU A 337 47.26 -4.99 19.88
CA LEU A 337 45.99 -4.43 20.36
C LEU A 337 44.84 -5.39 20.03
N LEU A 338 44.80 -5.89 18.80
CA LEU A 338 43.80 -6.87 18.36
C LEU A 338 43.96 -8.23 19.09
N ALA A 339 45.17 -8.64 19.44
CA ALA A 339 45.42 -9.86 20.20
C ALA A 339 45.11 -9.75 21.71
N GLY A 340 44.67 -8.57 22.18
CA GLY A 340 44.28 -8.31 23.57
C GLY A 340 43.11 -9.19 24.03
N ARG A 341 42.94 -9.33 25.35
CA ARG A 341 41.89 -10.18 25.95
C ARG A 341 40.48 -9.72 25.56
N ALA A 342 40.20 -8.43 25.65
CA ALA A 342 38.88 -7.87 25.37
C ALA A 342 38.48 -7.98 23.89
N PRO A 343 39.29 -7.54 22.90
CA PRO A 343 38.98 -7.74 21.48
C PRO A 343 38.79 -9.21 21.12
N ARG A 344 39.58 -10.12 21.70
CA ARG A 344 39.37 -11.56 21.48
C ARG A 344 38.07 -12.09 22.08
N ALA A 345 37.67 -11.60 23.26
CA ALA A 345 36.41 -12.01 23.87
C ALA A 345 35.22 -11.60 22.98
N VAL A 346 35.20 -10.35 22.50
CA VAL A 346 34.19 -9.86 21.55
C VAL A 346 34.29 -10.61 20.23
N GLY A 347 35.50 -10.84 19.71
CA GLY A 347 35.73 -11.57 18.47
C GLY A 347 35.24 -13.02 18.49
N ARG A 348 35.32 -13.69 19.64
CA ARG A 348 34.75 -15.04 19.84
C ARG A 348 33.22 -14.99 19.87
N LEU A 349 32.64 -13.94 20.43
CA LEU A 349 31.19 -13.76 20.53
C LEU A 349 30.57 -13.18 19.25
N SER A 350 31.39 -12.57 18.38
CA SER A 350 30.97 -11.79 17.20
C SER A 350 29.85 -12.43 16.37
N TYR A 351 29.92 -13.74 16.13
CA TYR A 351 28.89 -14.44 15.37
C TYR A 351 27.53 -14.43 16.09
N ASN A 352 27.48 -14.83 17.36
CA ASN A 352 26.22 -14.87 18.11
C ASN A 352 25.69 -13.45 18.40
N LEU A 353 26.57 -12.47 18.63
CA LEU A 353 26.18 -11.05 18.73
C LEU A 353 25.55 -10.55 17.43
N TYR A 354 26.18 -10.85 16.29
CA TYR A 354 25.65 -10.51 14.98
C TYR A 354 24.29 -11.15 14.75
N LEU A 355 24.07 -12.40 15.16
CA LEU A 355 22.75 -13.03 15.01
C LEU A 355 21.65 -12.34 15.85
N TRP A 356 21.92 -12.01 17.12
CA TRP A 356 20.90 -11.53 18.06
C TRP A 356 20.64 -10.02 18.04
N HIS A 357 21.63 -9.19 17.70
CA HIS A 357 21.47 -7.73 17.84
C HIS A 357 20.33 -7.17 16.98
N TRP A 358 20.23 -7.63 15.72
CA TRP A 358 19.28 -7.07 14.76
C TRP A 358 17.82 -7.46 15.05
N PRO A 359 17.47 -8.74 15.30
CA PRO A 359 16.10 -9.09 15.70
C PRO A 359 15.64 -8.37 16.96
N VAL A 360 16.53 -8.19 17.95
CA VAL A 360 16.20 -7.47 19.19
C VAL A 360 15.86 -6.01 18.91
N LEU A 361 16.61 -5.34 18.04
CA LEU A 361 16.33 -3.96 17.63
C LEU A 361 15.01 -3.86 16.86
N VAL A 362 14.87 -4.63 15.79
CA VAL A 362 13.71 -4.54 14.88
C VAL A 362 12.41 -4.92 15.58
N LEU A 363 12.41 -5.98 16.40
CA LEU A 363 11.21 -6.37 17.14
C LEU A 363 10.83 -5.37 18.23
N ALA A 364 11.81 -4.69 18.84
CA ALA A 364 11.54 -3.62 19.80
C ALA A 364 10.92 -2.40 19.11
N GLU A 365 11.44 -1.98 17.96
CA GLU A 365 10.87 -0.86 17.19
C GLU A 365 9.49 -1.21 16.62
N ALA A 366 9.27 -2.46 16.20
CA ALA A 366 7.95 -2.93 15.79
C ALA A 366 6.90 -2.82 16.92
N ARG A 367 7.32 -2.90 18.19
CA ARG A 367 6.41 -2.82 19.35
C ARG A 367 6.26 -1.42 19.92
N PHE A 368 7.35 -0.64 19.95
CA PHE A 368 7.44 0.64 20.65
C PHE A 368 7.52 1.85 19.71
N GLY A 369 7.55 1.63 18.39
CA GLY A 369 7.78 2.68 17.40
C GLY A 369 9.26 3.06 17.29
N THR A 370 9.54 4.18 16.62
CA THR A 370 10.90 4.66 16.37
C THR A 370 11.67 4.93 17.66
N LEU A 371 12.82 4.29 17.84
CA LEU A 371 13.67 4.47 19.02
C LEU A 371 14.84 5.41 18.72
N GLY A 372 15.18 6.27 19.68
CA GLY A 372 16.41 7.06 19.62
C GLY A 372 17.67 6.20 19.74
N TRP A 373 18.80 6.70 19.23
CA TRP A 373 20.09 5.98 19.25
C TRP A 373 20.53 5.46 20.64
N PRO A 374 20.26 6.13 21.79
CA PRO A 374 20.65 5.59 23.09
C PRO A 374 19.88 4.31 23.45
N ALA A 375 18.58 4.27 23.15
CA ALA A 375 17.74 3.10 23.39
C ALA A 375 18.17 1.92 22.49
N ARG A 376 18.45 2.20 21.21
CA ARG A 376 18.99 1.21 20.27
C ARG A 376 20.34 0.66 20.73
N ALA A 377 21.25 1.53 21.20
CA ALA A 377 22.53 1.08 21.75
C ALA A 377 22.34 0.21 23.00
N GLY A 378 21.44 0.59 23.91
CA GLY A 378 21.09 -0.21 25.08
C GLY A 378 20.55 -1.60 24.73
N LEU A 379 19.63 -1.69 23.76
CA LEU A 379 19.10 -2.94 23.24
C LEU A 379 20.17 -3.81 22.57
N THR A 380 21.07 -3.19 21.80
CA THR A 380 22.21 -3.87 21.17
C THR A 380 23.15 -4.48 22.21
N LEU A 381 23.40 -3.77 23.32
CA LEU A 381 24.17 -4.30 24.45
C LEU A 381 23.42 -5.43 25.16
N ALA A 382 22.10 -5.28 25.35
CA ALA A 382 21.25 -6.32 25.95
C ALA A 382 21.25 -7.62 25.11
N ALA A 383 21.38 -7.52 23.78
CA ALA A 383 21.51 -8.68 22.89
C ALA A 383 22.78 -9.53 23.14
N ALA A 384 23.77 -9.02 23.89
CA ALA A 384 24.92 -9.80 24.35
C ALA A 384 24.52 -10.96 25.28
N ALA A 385 23.45 -10.80 26.08
CA ALA A 385 22.98 -11.84 27.00
C ALA A 385 22.48 -13.09 26.27
N PRO A 386 21.49 -13.03 25.34
CA PRO A 386 21.09 -14.19 24.57
C PRO A 386 22.23 -14.71 23.67
N ALA A 387 23.10 -13.85 23.15
CA ALA A 387 24.29 -14.28 22.40
C ALA A 387 25.25 -15.15 23.24
N LEU A 388 25.53 -14.76 24.48
CA LEU A 388 26.35 -15.52 25.43
C LEU A 388 25.69 -16.83 25.83
N ALA A 389 24.37 -16.81 26.06
CA ALA A 389 23.57 -18.00 26.33
C ALA A 389 23.66 -19.02 25.19
N THR A 390 23.41 -18.58 23.95
CA THR A 390 23.52 -19.44 22.76
C THR A 390 24.93 -20.00 22.59
N LEU A 391 25.96 -19.17 22.77
CA LEU A 391 27.36 -19.62 22.71
C LEU A 391 27.66 -20.71 23.75
N ARG A 392 27.23 -20.50 25.00
CA ARG A 392 27.57 -21.38 26.13
C ARG A 392 26.78 -22.67 26.13
N TRP A 393 25.49 -22.62 25.83
CA TRP A 393 24.56 -23.75 26.00
C TRP A 393 24.23 -24.48 24.69
N VAL A 394 24.49 -23.88 23.54
CA VAL A 394 24.15 -24.50 22.23
C VAL A 394 25.41 -24.72 21.40
N GLU A 395 26.15 -23.66 21.07
CA GLU A 395 27.32 -23.76 20.18
C GLU A 395 28.45 -24.60 20.81
N GLN A 396 28.92 -24.25 22.01
CA GLN A 396 30.08 -24.92 22.62
C GLN A 396 29.85 -26.43 22.88
N PRO A 397 28.69 -26.87 23.41
CA PRO A 397 28.42 -28.29 23.61
C PRO A 397 28.44 -29.09 22.31
N LEU A 398 27.77 -28.61 21.26
CA LEU A 398 27.72 -29.29 19.95
C LEU A 398 29.08 -29.28 19.23
N ARG A 399 29.81 -28.17 19.35
CA ARG A 399 31.15 -28.03 18.78
C ARG A 399 32.17 -28.96 19.46
N ARG A 400 32.11 -29.12 20.79
CA ARG A 400 33.05 -29.93 21.59
C ARG A 400 32.62 -31.38 21.79
N SER A 401 31.39 -31.75 21.41
CA SER A 401 30.88 -33.11 21.55
C SER A 401 31.73 -34.11 20.75
N ARG A 402 32.27 -35.12 21.46
CA ARG A 402 33.06 -36.20 20.86
C ARG A 402 32.22 -36.99 19.86
N THR A 403 31.03 -37.43 20.27
CA THR A 403 30.08 -38.21 19.47
C THR A 403 29.74 -37.59 18.12
N VAL A 404 29.51 -36.27 18.09
CA VAL A 404 29.16 -35.54 16.85
C VAL A 404 30.41 -35.23 16.03
N SER A 405 31.57 -35.08 16.67
CA SER A 405 32.85 -34.80 16.01
C SER A 405 33.53 -36.02 15.37
N GLU A 406 33.22 -37.22 15.85
CA GLU A 406 33.81 -38.49 15.41
C GLU A 406 33.55 -38.79 13.93
N LEU A 407 32.32 -38.54 13.45
CA LEU A 407 31.90 -38.87 12.09
C LEU A 407 31.35 -37.64 11.38
N PRO A 408 31.83 -37.33 10.15
CA PRO A 408 31.38 -36.16 9.40
C PRO A 408 29.87 -36.13 9.19
N ARG A 409 29.28 -37.30 8.92
CA ARG A 409 27.83 -37.49 8.72
C ARG A 409 27.01 -37.05 9.93
N ARG A 410 27.49 -37.29 11.16
CA ARG A 410 26.80 -36.86 12.40
C ARG A 410 26.84 -35.34 12.57
N GLY A 411 27.95 -34.69 12.22
CA GLY A 411 28.02 -33.23 12.22
C GLY A 411 27.16 -32.59 11.13
N LEU A 412 27.06 -33.24 9.96
CA LEU A 412 26.16 -32.81 8.88
C LEU A 412 24.69 -33.01 9.26
N SER A 413 24.33 -34.11 9.93
CA SER A 413 22.95 -34.32 10.39
C SER A 413 22.51 -33.26 11.38
N VAL A 414 23.38 -32.83 12.31
CA VAL A 414 23.10 -31.67 13.19
C VAL A 414 22.85 -30.40 12.38
N GLY A 415 23.62 -30.18 11.31
CA GLY A 415 23.40 -29.06 10.40
C GLY A 415 22.05 -29.14 9.69
N VAL A 416 21.68 -30.30 9.15
CA VAL A 416 20.39 -30.53 8.49
C VAL A 416 19.24 -30.30 9.48
N THR A 417 19.31 -30.85 10.70
CA THR A 417 18.29 -30.62 11.73
C THR A 417 18.16 -29.13 12.09
N ALA A 418 19.29 -28.42 12.18
CA ALA A 418 19.31 -26.99 12.46
C ALA A 418 18.68 -26.14 11.33
N VAL A 419 18.64 -26.62 10.09
CA VAL A 419 17.94 -25.97 8.98
C VAL A 419 16.47 -26.38 8.94
N VAL A 420 16.18 -27.68 9.06
CA VAL A 420 14.82 -28.22 8.94
C VAL A 420 13.91 -27.74 10.07
N LEU A 421 14.40 -27.67 11.30
CA LEU A 421 13.55 -27.34 12.45
C LEU A 421 12.96 -25.91 12.39
N PRO A 422 13.74 -24.84 12.13
CA PRO A 422 13.17 -23.52 11.91
C PRO A 422 12.26 -23.42 10.68
N VAL A 423 12.59 -24.14 9.59
CA VAL A 423 11.76 -24.19 8.38
C VAL A 423 10.39 -24.81 8.66
N VAL A 424 10.36 -25.97 9.32
CA VAL A 424 9.11 -26.63 9.70
C VAL A 424 8.31 -25.74 10.66
N LEU A 425 8.97 -25.12 11.65
CA LEU A 425 8.30 -24.19 12.57
C LEU A 425 7.67 -23.01 11.83
N ALA A 426 8.40 -22.38 10.91
CA ALA A 426 7.88 -21.29 10.08
C ALA A 426 6.70 -21.76 9.20
N LEU A 427 6.83 -22.89 8.51
CA LEU A 427 5.76 -23.41 7.67
C LEU A 427 4.50 -23.78 8.46
N VAL A 428 4.63 -24.29 9.69
CA VAL A 428 3.49 -24.60 10.56
C VAL A 428 2.77 -23.32 11.00
N VAL A 429 3.52 -22.28 11.40
CA VAL A 429 2.94 -20.96 11.73
C VAL A 429 2.23 -20.37 10.50
N GLY A 430 2.79 -20.56 9.31
CA GLY A 430 2.28 -20.04 8.05
C GLY A 430 1.06 -20.68 7.48
N THR A 431 1.08 -21.99 7.43
CA THR A 431 -0.07 -22.78 7.00
C THR A 431 -1.27 -22.51 7.90
N THR A 432 -1.06 -22.40 9.22
CA THR A 432 -2.11 -22.01 10.16
C THR A 432 -2.66 -20.62 9.84
N THR A 433 -1.78 -19.66 9.52
CA THR A 433 -2.15 -18.29 9.18
C THR A 433 -2.91 -18.19 7.84
N LEU A 434 -2.48 -18.91 6.81
CA LEU A 434 -3.17 -18.98 5.51
C LEU A 434 -4.54 -19.67 5.62
N HIS A 435 -4.67 -20.70 6.47
CA HIS A 435 -5.96 -21.31 6.76
C HIS A 435 -6.94 -20.36 7.45
N LEU A 436 -6.43 -19.45 8.30
CA LEU A 436 -7.24 -18.44 8.97
C LEU A 436 -7.66 -17.29 8.03
N LEU A 437 -6.81 -16.90 7.09
CA LEU A 437 -7.08 -15.80 6.15
C LEU A 437 -7.86 -16.23 4.89
N GLY A 438 -7.92 -17.54 4.62
CA GLY A 438 -8.51 -18.09 3.39
C GLY A 438 -7.64 -17.86 2.15
N PRO A 439 -7.83 -18.65 1.07
CA PRO A 439 -7.13 -18.41 -0.19
C PRO A 439 -7.54 -17.06 -0.80
N ALA A 440 -6.61 -16.39 -1.46
CA ALA A 440 -6.92 -15.25 -2.31
C ALA A 440 -7.71 -15.74 -3.55
N ALA A 441 -9.03 -15.80 -3.43
CA ALA A 441 -9.91 -15.92 -4.59
C ALA A 441 -9.91 -14.59 -5.37
N PRO A 442 -10.40 -14.53 -6.62
CA PRO A 442 -10.73 -13.24 -7.23
C PRO A 442 -11.71 -12.48 -6.32
N PRO A 443 -11.64 -11.14 -6.21
CA PRO A 443 -12.65 -10.38 -5.50
C PRO A 443 -14.01 -10.73 -6.11
N ASP A 444 -14.93 -11.31 -5.33
CA ASP A 444 -16.27 -11.61 -5.84
C ASP A 444 -17.08 -10.31 -5.84
N PRO A 445 -17.36 -9.70 -7.01
CA PRO A 445 -18.11 -8.45 -7.07
C PRO A 445 -19.57 -8.68 -6.64
N ARG A 446 -20.07 -9.92 -6.66
CA ARG A 446 -21.42 -10.27 -6.16
C ARG A 446 -21.54 -10.19 -4.65
N GLY A 447 -20.41 -10.16 -3.94
CA GLY A 447 -20.37 -9.90 -2.51
C GLY A 447 -20.59 -8.43 -2.17
N LEU A 448 -20.43 -7.50 -3.12
CA LEU A 448 -20.66 -6.08 -2.92
C LEU A 448 -22.17 -5.77 -2.90
N PRO A 449 -22.65 -4.78 -2.11
CA PRO A 449 -24.04 -4.34 -2.12
C PRO A 449 -24.58 -4.07 -3.54
N PRO A 450 -25.87 -4.35 -3.83
CA PRO A 450 -26.50 -3.95 -5.09
C PRO A 450 -26.26 -2.45 -5.36
N GLY A 451 -25.70 -2.10 -6.53
CA GLY A 451 -25.27 -0.72 -6.86
C GLY A 451 -23.75 -0.47 -6.81
N ALA A 452 -22.96 -1.40 -6.26
CA ALA A 452 -21.49 -1.35 -6.30
C ALA A 452 -20.90 -1.33 -7.70
N VAL A 453 -21.55 -2.07 -8.60
CA VAL A 453 -21.12 -2.27 -9.99
C VAL A 453 -21.52 -1.07 -10.87
N SER A 454 -22.43 -0.21 -10.40
CA SER A 454 -22.89 0.98 -11.14
C SER A 454 -22.19 2.28 -10.74
N GLY A 455 -21.45 2.33 -9.62
CA GLY A 455 -20.44 3.37 -9.38
C GLY A 455 -20.77 4.69 -8.66
N PRO A 456 -21.99 5.00 -8.15
CA PRO A 456 -22.16 6.22 -7.34
C PRO A 456 -22.48 5.98 -5.85
N THR A 457 -23.03 4.83 -5.45
CA THR A 457 -23.74 4.72 -4.15
C THR A 457 -22.95 4.13 -2.99
N LEU A 458 -21.79 3.52 -3.21
CA LEU A 458 -21.14 2.72 -2.15
C LEU A 458 -20.25 3.53 -1.20
N LEU A 459 -19.61 4.60 -1.70
CA LEU A 459 -18.85 5.52 -0.85
C LEU A 459 -19.66 6.78 -0.50
N ALA A 460 -20.95 6.80 -0.85
CA ALA A 460 -21.90 7.88 -0.65
C ALA A 460 -22.80 7.70 0.61
N ARG A 461 -22.42 6.84 1.57
CA ARG A 461 -23.29 6.44 2.69
C ARG A 461 -23.10 7.25 3.96
N THR A 462 -24.12 7.94 4.48
CA THR A 462 -24.17 8.89 5.62
C THR A 462 -23.45 8.46 6.90
N ALA A 463 -22.98 9.44 7.70
CA ALA A 463 -22.48 9.19 9.05
C ALA A 463 -23.64 8.72 9.93
N GLY A 464 -23.56 7.51 10.51
CA GLY A 464 -24.59 6.94 11.38
C GLY A 464 -25.35 5.73 10.81
N ALA A 465 -25.16 5.38 9.53
CA ALA A 465 -25.64 4.09 9.03
C ALA A 465 -24.88 2.94 9.69
N ALA A 466 -25.59 1.86 10.06
CA ALA A 466 -24.94 0.65 10.57
C ALA A 466 -23.91 0.15 9.53
N PRO A 467 -22.69 -0.24 9.96
CA PRO A 467 -21.70 -0.82 9.07
C PRO A 467 -22.35 -1.93 8.25
N ALA A 468 -22.09 -1.99 6.95
CA ALA A 468 -22.56 -3.12 6.17
C ALA A 468 -21.99 -4.41 6.79
N ASP A 469 -22.87 -5.34 7.16
CA ASP A 469 -22.47 -6.61 7.74
C ASP A 469 -21.69 -7.45 6.71
N GLY A 470 -20.69 -8.20 7.20
CA GLY A 470 -19.90 -9.14 6.40
C GLY A 470 -18.42 -8.76 6.26
N PRO A 471 -17.64 -9.61 5.57
CA PRO A 471 -16.19 -9.47 5.50
C PRO A 471 -15.76 -8.27 4.65
N VAL A 472 -14.56 -7.74 4.93
CA VAL A 472 -13.90 -6.72 4.10
C VAL A 472 -13.57 -7.27 2.71
N VAL A 473 -13.74 -6.41 1.69
CA VAL A 473 -13.52 -6.73 0.27
C VAL A 473 -12.62 -5.65 -0.35
N PRO A 474 -11.52 -6.01 -1.02
CA PRO A 474 -10.92 -7.34 -1.02
C PRO A 474 -10.47 -7.77 0.39
N SER A 475 -10.30 -9.08 0.61
CA SER A 475 -9.66 -9.57 1.84
C SER A 475 -8.25 -9.00 1.94
N PRO A 476 -7.64 -8.90 3.13
CA PRO A 476 -6.29 -8.35 3.26
C PRO A 476 -5.23 -9.05 2.38
N ALA A 477 -5.34 -10.37 2.19
CA ALA A 477 -4.44 -11.11 1.31
C ALA A 477 -4.67 -10.78 -0.17
N GLN A 478 -5.93 -10.60 -0.58
CA GLN A 478 -6.28 -10.17 -1.93
C GLN A 478 -5.86 -8.72 -2.20
N ALA A 479 -6.04 -7.82 -1.23
CA ALA A 479 -5.73 -6.40 -1.36
C ALA A 479 -4.29 -6.15 -1.79
N ARG A 480 -3.30 -6.82 -1.17
CA ARG A 480 -1.89 -6.71 -1.57
C ARG A 480 -1.58 -7.16 -3.00
N ALA A 481 -2.46 -7.96 -3.60
CA ALA A 481 -2.36 -8.44 -4.98
C ALA A 481 -3.33 -7.71 -5.94
N ASP A 482 -4.12 -6.76 -5.44
CA ASP A 482 -5.18 -6.07 -6.18
C ASP A 482 -4.62 -4.89 -6.98
N PHE A 483 -3.75 -5.22 -7.94
CA PHE A 483 -3.21 -4.27 -8.91
C PHE A 483 -4.20 -4.07 -10.07
N PRO A 484 -4.22 -2.88 -10.68
CA PRO A 484 -4.92 -2.68 -11.94
C PRO A 484 -4.42 -3.66 -13.01
N PRO A 485 -5.30 -4.17 -13.89
CA PRO A 485 -4.94 -5.12 -14.94
C PRO A 485 -4.31 -4.41 -16.15
N ASP A 486 -3.20 -3.71 -15.92
CA ASP A 486 -2.48 -2.85 -16.88
C ASP A 486 -1.55 -3.60 -17.85
N ALA A 487 -1.51 -4.93 -17.77
CA ALA A 487 -0.62 -5.79 -18.54
C ALA A 487 0.87 -5.39 -18.49
N GLY A 488 1.33 -4.74 -17.41
CA GLY A 488 2.71 -4.28 -17.23
C GLY A 488 3.03 -2.94 -17.88
N CYS A 489 2.02 -2.13 -18.22
CA CYS A 489 2.19 -0.80 -18.80
C CYS A 489 2.67 0.27 -17.80
N GLN A 490 2.51 0.04 -16.51
CA GLN A 490 3.30 0.71 -15.48
C GLN A 490 4.76 0.22 -15.52
N VAL A 491 5.58 0.89 -16.33
CA VAL A 491 6.95 0.43 -16.62
C VAL A 491 7.86 0.47 -15.40
N ALA A 492 8.77 -0.52 -15.32
CA ALA A 492 9.70 -0.66 -14.22
C ALA A 492 10.70 0.52 -14.14
N PRO A 493 11.36 0.73 -12.98
CA PRO A 493 12.26 1.86 -12.83
C PRO A 493 13.42 1.92 -13.82
N ALA A 494 13.97 0.78 -14.23
CA ALA A 494 15.08 0.77 -15.18
C ALA A 494 14.70 1.11 -16.64
N GLU A 495 13.40 1.09 -16.99
CA GLU A 495 12.95 1.35 -18.36
C GLU A 495 12.99 2.84 -18.70
N THR A 496 13.37 3.19 -19.91
CA THR A 496 13.47 4.60 -20.34
C THR A 496 12.36 5.03 -21.29
N ARG A 497 11.48 4.10 -21.69
CA ARG A 497 10.36 4.34 -22.62
C ARG A 497 9.17 3.45 -22.25
N SER A 498 7.97 3.85 -22.66
CA SER A 498 6.77 3.01 -22.57
C SER A 498 6.47 2.31 -23.90
N PRO A 499 6.01 1.05 -23.88
CA PRO A 499 5.34 0.43 -25.03
C PRO A 499 4.09 1.22 -25.46
N ASP A 500 3.34 0.72 -26.45
CA ASP A 500 2.15 1.44 -26.93
C ASP A 500 1.07 1.61 -25.87
N CYS A 501 0.87 0.57 -25.05
CA CYS A 501 -0.01 0.60 -23.90
C CYS A 501 -1.41 1.13 -24.21
N LEU A 502 -1.96 0.66 -25.34
CA LEU A 502 -3.31 0.96 -25.80
C LEU A 502 -4.28 -0.15 -25.39
N PHE A 503 -5.40 0.24 -24.82
CA PHE A 503 -6.44 -0.64 -24.30
C PHE A 503 -7.82 -0.19 -24.78
N GLY A 504 -8.80 -1.09 -24.74
CA GLY A 504 -10.17 -0.80 -25.18
C GLY A 504 -10.30 -0.76 -26.70
N ALA A 505 -10.94 0.28 -27.24
CA ALA A 505 -11.14 0.43 -28.68
C ALA A 505 -9.85 0.91 -29.37
N VAL A 506 -8.84 0.03 -29.47
CA VAL A 506 -7.48 0.37 -29.93
C VAL A 506 -7.41 0.95 -31.35
N ASP A 507 -8.38 0.63 -32.21
CA ASP A 507 -8.49 1.18 -33.57
C ASP A 507 -9.19 2.55 -33.63
N SER A 508 -9.69 3.04 -32.49
CA SER A 508 -10.37 4.34 -32.39
C SER A 508 -9.37 5.48 -32.55
N PRO A 509 -9.69 6.52 -33.36
CA PRO A 509 -8.86 7.72 -33.43
C PRO A 509 -8.95 8.55 -32.14
N ASP A 510 -9.98 8.31 -31.32
CA ASP A 510 -10.23 9.01 -30.07
C ASP A 510 -9.67 8.22 -28.89
N ARG A 511 -8.87 8.88 -28.05
CA ARG A 511 -8.29 8.24 -26.86
C ARG A 511 -8.15 9.17 -25.67
N ILE A 512 -8.19 8.55 -24.49
CA ILE A 512 -7.75 9.15 -23.21
C ILE A 512 -6.30 8.76 -22.98
N VAL A 513 -5.45 9.70 -22.57
CA VAL A 513 -4.09 9.40 -22.09
C VAL A 513 -4.07 9.49 -20.58
N LEU A 514 -3.68 8.42 -19.89
CA LEU A 514 -3.38 8.41 -18.46
C LEU A 514 -1.86 8.56 -18.27
N LEU A 515 -1.42 9.68 -17.71
CA LEU A 515 -0.01 10.06 -17.63
C LEU A 515 0.42 10.30 -16.18
N GLY A 516 1.49 9.63 -15.73
CA GLY A 516 2.06 9.90 -14.41
C GLY A 516 2.90 8.77 -13.81
N ASP A 517 2.86 8.66 -12.48
CA ASP A 517 3.49 7.58 -11.72
C ASP A 517 2.46 6.52 -11.27
N SER A 518 2.81 5.67 -10.31
CA SER A 518 1.90 4.64 -9.80
C SER A 518 0.60 5.18 -9.18
N HIS A 519 0.54 6.46 -8.79
CA HIS A 519 -0.68 7.14 -8.37
C HIS A 519 -1.54 7.61 -9.56
N ALA A 520 -0.98 7.70 -10.77
CA ALA A 520 -1.77 7.67 -12.00
C ALA A 520 -2.21 6.25 -12.34
N GLY A 521 -1.30 5.27 -12.27
CA GLY A 521 -1.60 3.87 -12.60
C GLY A 521 -2.78 3.27 -11.82
N GLN A 522 -2.98 3.66 -10.55
CA GLN A 522 -4.14 3.21 -9.77
C GLN A 522 -5.50 3.61 -10.37
N TRP A 523 -5.53 4.61 -11.26
CA TRP A 523 -6.74 5.05 -11.98
C TRP A 523 -6.95 4.35 -13.32
N PHE A 524 -6.14 3.36 -13.68
CA PHE A 524 -6.25 2.61 -14.93
C PHE A 524 -7.66 2.05 -15.17
N SER A 525 -8.21 1.28 -14.22
CA SER A 525 -9.51 0.62 -14.41
C SER A 525 -10.66 1.62 -14.59
N PRO A 526 -10.76 2.69 -13.77
CA PRO A 526 -11.71 3.78 -14.04
C PRO A 526 -11.53 4.40 -15.43
N MET A 527 -10.31 4.78 -15.81
CA MET A 527 -10.09 5.42 -17.12
C MET A 527 -10.41 4.49 -18.29
N LEU A 528 -10.14 3.20 -18.16
CA LEU A 528 -10.49 2.20 -19.17
C LEU A 528 -12.00 2.07 -19.31
N ALA A 529 -12.73 2.05 -18.20
CA ALA A 529 -14.19 2.03 -18.20
C ALA A 529 -14.77 3.29 -18.88
N LEU A 530 -14.27 4.48 -18.54
CA LEU A 530 -14.73 5.75 -19.14
C LEU A 530 -14.42 5.85 -20.65
N ALA A 531 -13.25 5.34 -21.07
CA ALA A 531 -12.89 5.24 -22.48
C ALA A 531 -13.81 4.25 -23.23
N ALA A 532 -14.03 3.07 -22.66
CA ALA A 532 -14.87 2.03 -23.25
C ALA A 532 -16.32 2.49 -23.45
N GLN A 533 -16.90 3.20 -22.47
CA GLN A 533 -18.25 3.80 -22.58
C GLN A 533 -18.40 4.76 -23.77
N ARG A 534 -17.29 5.32 -24.26
CA ARG A 534 -17.23 6.29 -25.35
C ARG A 534 -16.76 5.68 -26.68
N GLY A 535 -16.43 4.39 -26.70
CA GLY A 535 -15.77 3.77 -27.86
C GLY A 535 -14.37 4.34 -28.12
N TRP A 536 -13.71 4.85 -27.08
CA TRP A 536 -12.36 5.43 -27.15
C TRP A 536 -11.33 4.39 -26.70
N ALA A 537 -10.07 4.58 -27.10
CA ALA A 537 -8.94 3.86 -26.52
C ALA A 537 -8.49 4.52 -25.21
N LEU A 538 -7.89 3.73 -24.31
CA LEU A 538 -7.05 4.24 -23.22
C LEU A 538 -5.58 4.03 -23.59
N GLN A 539 -4.78 5.09 -23.52
CA GLN A 539 -3.32 5.00 -23.60
C GLN A 539 -2.73 5.25 -22.22
N GLU A 540 -2.00 4.28 -21.69
CA GLU A 540 -1.32 4.42 -20.41
C GLU A 540 0.16 4.75 -20.59
N LEU A 541 0.59 5.88 -20.02
CA LEU A 541 1.98 6.31 -19.94
C LEU A 541 2.32 6.50 -18.47
N VAL A 542 2.59 5.38 -17.79
CA VAL A 542 2.83 5.36 -16.34
C VAL A 542 4.19 4.74 -16.01
N LYS A 543 4.92 5.32 -15.06
CA LYS A 543 6.22 4.81 -14.60
C LYS A 543 6.35 4.76 -13.09
N GLN A 544 6.80 3.61 -12.57
CA GLN A 544 6.92 3.37 -11.12
C GLN A 544 7.80 4.42 -10.42
N GLY A 545 7.23 5.13 -9.44
CA GLY A 545 7.95 6.10 -8.60
C GLY A 545 8.60 7.27 -9.35
N CYS A 546 8.16 7.57 -10.57
CA CYS A 546 8.73 8.62 -11.40
C CYS A 546 7.87 9.89 -11.36
N PRO A 547 8.30 10.96 -10.66
CA PRO A 547 7.52 12.19 -10.60
C PRO A 547 7.25 12.74 -12.00
N LEU A 548 5.96 12.90 -12.30
CA LEU A 548 5.52 13.63 -13.48
C LEU A 548 5.92 15.12 -13.48
N PRO A 549 5.85 15.88 -12.37
CA PRO A 549 6.50 17.20 -12.31
C PRO A 549 7.99 17.03 -12.60
N GLN A 550 8.61 18.00 -13.29
CA GLN A 550 10.03 17.97 -13.69
C GLN A 550 11.02 18.09 -12.51
N LEU A 551 11.02 17.08 -11.65
CA LEU A 551 11.89 16.88 -10.49
C LEU A 551 12.87 15.74 -10.76
N SER A 552 14.11 15.94 -10.36
CA SER A 552 15.10 14.88 -10.24
C SER A 552 15.06 14.35 -8.81
N VAL A 553 14.82 13.05 -8.66
CA VAL A 553 14.70 12.36 -7.37
C VAL A 553 15.62 11.15 -7.35
N ASP A 554 15.94 10.65 -6.17
CA ASP A 554 16.54 9.33 -6.02
C ASP A 554 15.44 8.26 -6.07
N SER A 555 15.71 7.15 -6.75
CA SER A 555 14.82 5.99 -6.73
C SER A 555 15.18 5.12 -5.54
N PRO A 556 14.25 4.87 -4.59
CA PRO A 556 14.48 3.89 -3.52
C PRO A 556 14.74 2.49 -4.07
N GLN A 557 14.14 2.14 -5.21
CA GLN A 557 14.28 0.82 -5.82
C GLN A 557 15.63 0.62 -6.50
N LEU A 558 16.20 1.67 -7.10
CA LEU A 558 17.52 1.62 -7.73
C LEU A 558 18.65 2.01 -6.75
N GLY A 559 18.33 2.72 -5.68
CA GLY A 559 19.24 3.27 -4.67
C GLY A 559 20.14 4.40 -5.18
N ARG A 560 19.69 5.15 -6.19
CA ARG A 560 20.47 6.23 -6.84
C ARG A 560 19.57 7.25 -7.53
N ALA A 561 20.17 8.33 -8.02
CA ALA A 561 19.54 9.32 -8.88
C ALA A 561 18.78 8.65 -10.03
N TYR A 562 17.50 8.98 -10.15
CA TYR A 562 16.53 8.33 -11.02
C TYR A 562 16.55 8.91 -12.45
N ARG A 563 17.71 8.87 -13.11
CA ARG A 563 17.91 9.45 -14.46
C ARG A 563 17.00 8.86 -15.53
N GLU A 564 16.63 7.60 -15.38
CA GLU A 564 15.68 6.90 -16.25
C GLU A 564 14.29 7.54 -16.21
N CYS A 565 13.87 8.11 -15.07
CA CYS A 565 12.64 8.87 -14.96
C CYS A 565 12.70 10.14 -15.81
N ASP A 566 13.80 10.90 -15.75
CA ASP A 566 13.99 12.10 -16.56
C ASP A 566 13.92 11.79 -18.06
N THR A 567 14.59 10.71 -18.48
CA THR A 567 14.60 10.24 -19.88
C THR A 567 13.22 9.79 -20.34
N TRP A 568 12.53 8.99 -19.53
CA TRP A 568 11.18 8.52 -19.82
C TRP A 568 10.16 9.65 -19.88
N ARG A 569 10.24 10.62 -18.95
CA ARG A 569 9.34 11.77 -18.94
C ARG A 569 9.51 12.60 -20.21
N ALA A 570 10.76 12.81 -20.66
CA ALA A 570 11.02 13.49 -21.92
C ALA A 570 10.46 12.70 -23.13
N ASP A 571 10.65 11.38 -23.16
CA ASP A 571 10.12 10.49 -24.20
C ASP A 571 8.58 10.50 -24.24
N ALA A 572 7.91 10.41 -23.08
CA ALA A 572 6.45 10.44 -22.96
C ALA A 572 5.85 11.79 -23.43
N LEU A 573 6.47 12.92 -23.04
CA LEU A 573 6.02 14.25 -23.46
C LEU A 573 6.23 14.46 -24.97
N GLU A 574 7.38 14.03 -25.51
CA GLU A 574 7.65 14.13 -26.95
C GLU A 574 6.69 13.23 -27.75
N ARG A 575 6.44 12.02 -27.26
CA ARG A 575 5.48 11.10 -27.87
C ARG A 575 4.10 11.73 -27.99
N LEU A 576 3.60 12.40 -26.96
CA LEU A 576 2.30 13.11 -27.01
C LEU A 576 2.30 14.28 -28.00
N ARG A 577 3.46 14.91 -28.23
CA ARG A 577 3.62 16.00 -29.21
C ARG A 577 3.61 15.49 -30.65
N THR A 578 4.24 14.34 -30.91
CA THR A 578 4.44 13.82 -32.27
C THR A 578 3.37 12.83 -32.72
N GLN A 579 2.74 12.11 -31.78
CA GLN A 579 1.78 11.05 -32.10
C GLN A 579 0.48 11.62 -32.66
N GLN A 580 0.04 11.08 -33.80
CA GLN A 580 -1.23 11.39 -34.44
C GLN A 580 -2.15 10.16 -34.45
N PRO A 581 -3.48 10.32 -34.35
CA PRO A 581 -4.21 11.57 -34.04
C PRO A 581 -3.91 12.08 -32.62
N ARG A 582 -4.24 13.34 -32.30
CA ARG A 582 -4.11 13.86 -30.92
C ARG A 582 -5.13 13.20 -29.99
N PRO A 583 -4.81 13.00 -28.69
CA PRO A 583 -5.78 12.47 -27.74
C PRO A 583 -6.92 13.47 -27.51
N ARG A 584 -8.07 12.97 -27.05
CA ARG A 584 -9.23 13.78 -26.68
C ARG A 584 -9.11 14.38 -25.29
N LEU A 585 -8.40 13.69 -24.40
CA LEU A 585 -8.19 14.08 -23.01
C LEU A 585 -6.84 13.56 -22.52
N ILE A 586 -6.14 14.38 -21.76
CA ILE A 586 -4.96 13.98 -20.99
C ILE A 586 -5.32 14.04 -19.50
N VAL A 587 -5.25 12.90 -18.83
CA VAL A 587 -5.48 12.75 -17.39
C VAL A 587 -4.12 12.59 -16.70
N LEU A 588 -3.82 13.49 -15.78
CA LEU A 588 -2.59 13.55 -15.01
C LEU A 588 -2.86 13.11 -13.57
N SER A 589 -1.94 12.36 -12.97
CA SER A 589 -1.89 12.14 -11.52
C SER A 589 -0.44 11.81 -11.12
N SER A 590 -0.04 12.18 -9.91
CA SER A 590 1.31 11.89 -9.40
C SER A 590 1.33 12.01 -7.89
N LEU A 591 2.16 11.18 -7.24
CA LEU A 591 2.42 11.28 -5.81
C LEU A 591 2.95 12.67 -5.45
N ASN A 592 2.34 13.31 -4.47
CA ASN A 592 2.64 14.68 -4.07
C ASN A 592 3.70 14.76 -2.95
N ARG A 593 4.53 13.72 -2.78
CA ARG A 593 5.45 13.56 -1.65
C ARG A 593 6.93 13.40 -2.04
N TYR A 594 7.28 13.60 -3.30
CA TYR A 594 8.68 13.47 -3.76
C TYR A 594 9.62 14.54 -3.18
N THR A 595 9.09 15.67 -2.74
CA THR A 595 9.86 16.74 -2.07
C THR A 595 9.00 17.42 -1.02
N ALA A 596 9.62 17.89 0.06
CA ALA A 596 8.98 18.75 1.05
C ALA A 596 8.96 20.24 0.61
N ASP A 597 9.74 20.60 -0.42
CA ASP A 597 9.80 21.96 -0.97
C ASP A 597 8.66 22.19 -1.97
N GLN A 598 7.62 22.89 -1.52
CA GLN A 598 6.43 23.17 -2.31
C GLN A 598 6.69 24.16 -3.46
N ALA A 599 7.64 25.09 -3.31
CA ALA A 599 7.96 26.04 -4.35
C ALA A 599 8.67 25.34 -5.51
N LEU A 600 9.63 24.46 -5.18
CA LEU A 600 10.30 23.61 -6.16
C LEU A 600 9.31 22.71 -6.90
N LEU A 601 8.35 22.12 -6.17
CA LEU A 601 7.32 21.26 -6.77
C LEU A 601 6.39 22.04 -7.71
N ALA A 602 5.96 23.25 -7.32
CA ALA A 602 5.14 24.11 -8.16
C ALA A 602 5.86 24.53 -9.46
N GLU A 603 7.15 24.85 -9.38
CA GLU A 603 7.99 25.18 -10.54
C GLU A 603 8.16 23.97 -11.47
N ALA A 604 8.39 22.78 -10.90
CA ALA A 604 8.52 21.55 -11.65
C ALA A 604 7.24 21.16 -12.38
N TRP A 605 6.07 21.39 -11.78
CA TRP A 605 4.78 21.23 -12.47
C TRP A 605 4.61 22.21 -13.64
N GLU A 606 4.98 23.48 -13.47
CA GLU A 606 4.92 24.48 -14.55
C GLU A 606 5.75 24.04 -15.77
N LYS A 607 6.96 23.50 -15.54
CA LYS A 607 7.83 22.97 -16.60
C LYS A 607 7.17 21.82 -17.35
N THR A 608 6.45 20.93 -16.66
CA THR A 608 5.72 19.80 -17.28
C THR A 608 4.46 20.26 -18.02
N LEU A 609 3.68 21.18 -17.45
CA LEU A 609 2.38 21.59 -17.99
C LEU A 609 2.50 22.50 -19.21
N ARG A 610 3.54 23.34 -19.29
CA ARG A 610 3.74 24.26 -20.42
C ARG A 610 3.69 23.57 -21.79
N PRO A 611 4.52 22.54 -22.10
CA PRO A 611 4.45 21.85 -23.39
C PRO A 611 3.15 21.07 -23.59
N LEU A 612 2.53 20.56 -22.53
CA LEU A 612 1.24 19.85 -22.65
C LEU A 612 0.10 20.79 -23.06
N ARG A 613 0.07 22.01 -22.51
CA ARG A 613 -0.95 23.02 -22.86
C ARG A 613 -0.82 23.51 -24.29
N GLU A 614 0.38 23.53 -24.86
CA GLU A 614 0.63 23.86 -26.28
C GLU A 614 -0.01 22.86 -27.25
N LEU A 615 -0.37 21.65 -26.80
CA LEU A 615 -1.09 20.67 -27.61
C LEU A 615 -2.56 21.06 -27.88
N GLY A 616 -3.12 22.00 -27.11
CA GLY A 616 -4.53 22.41 -27.23
C GLY A 616 -5.53 21.31 -26.91
N VAL A 617 -5.11 20.26 -26.17
CA VAL A 617 -5.96 19.17 -25.69
C VAL A 617 -6.41 19.49 -24.25
N PRO A 618 -7.66 19.18 -23.85
CA PRO A 618 -8.09 19.27 -22.46
C PRO A 618 -7.18 18.48 -21.51
N ILE A 619 -6.78 19.09 -20.39
CA ILE A 619 -5.94 18.48 -19.36
C ILE A 619 -6.70 18.48 -18.03
N VAL A 620 -6.81 17.31 -17.40
CA VAL A 620 -7.29 17.18 -16.03
C VAL A 620 -6.22 16.58 -15.15
N TYR A 621 -6.01 17.19 -13.99
CA TYR A 621 -5.24 16.63 -12.90
C TYR A 621 -6.21 15.97 -11.89
N ILE A 622 -6.04 14.67 -11.65
CA ILE A 622 -6.66 14.01 -10.50
C ILE A 622 -5.73 14.24 -9.31
N GLU A 623 -6.26 14.89 -8.28
CA GLU A 623 -5.53 15.17 -7.04
C GLU A 623 -4.99 13.88 -6.42
N ASP A 624 -3.81 13.97 -5.80
CA ASP A 624 -3.20 12.83 -5.13
C ASP A 624 -4.07 12.31 -3.98
N THR A 625 -4.13 10.99 -3.83
CA THR A 625 -4.93 10.31 -2.81
C THR A 625 -4.22 10.32 -1.46
N PRO A 626 -4.93 10.20 -0.31
CA PRO A 626 -4.28 10.14 0.99
C PRO A 626 -3.30 8.95 1.06
N VAL A 627 -2.12 9.17 1.64
CA VAL A 627 -1.07 8.15 1.79
C VAL A 627 -1.04 7.69 3.25
N PRO A 628 -1.48 6.45 3.56
CA PRO A 628 -1.49 5.93 4.94
C PRO A 628 -0.11 5.91 5.60
N GLY A 629 0.95 5.68 4.84
CA GLY A 629 2.33 5.55 5.34
C GLY A 629 2.57 4.29 6.16
N THR A 630 1.63 3.34 6.15
CA THR A 630 1.70 2.04 6.83
C THR A 630 1.00 0.98 6.00
N ASP A 631 1.47 -0.28 6.06
CA ASP A 631 0.85 -1.40 5.35
C ASP A 631 -0.57 -1.69 5.87
N VAL A 632 -1.56 -1.12 5.17
CA VAL A 632 -2.97 -1.17 5.55
C VAL A 632 -3.52 -2.61 5.55
N PRO A 633 -3.30 -3.44 4.50
CA PRO A 633 -3.73 -4.83 4.55
C PRO A 633 -3.12 -5.62 5.70
N ALA A 634 -1.83 -5.40 6.02
CA ALA A 634 -1.24 -6.02 7.19
C ALA A 634 -2.00 -5.64 8.47
N CYS A 635 -2.27 -4.36 8.70
CA CYS A 635 -3.01 -3.92 9.88
C CYS A 635 -4.40 -4.58 9.96
N VAL A 636 -5.17 -4.52 8.87
CA VAL A 636 -6.54 -5.02 8.82
C VAL A 636 -6.59 -6.55 9.01
N SER A 637 -5.56 -7.28 8.57
CA SER A 637 -5.44 -8.72 8.84
C SER A 637 -5.41 -9.06 10.34
N GLY A 638 -4.97 -8.13 11.20
CA GLY A 638 -4.99 -8.27 12.65
C GLY A 638 -6.26 -7.77 13.32
N HIS A 639 -7.14 -7.05 12.60
CA HIS A 639 -8.32 -6.37 13.13
C HIS A 639 -9.55 -6.59 12.24
N LEU A 640 -9.78 -7.83 11.78
CA LEU A 640 -10.89 -8.14 10.86
C LEU A 640 -12.27 -7.74 11.41
N ASP A 641 -12.49 -7.91 12.71
CA ASP A 641 -13.75 -7.56 13.38
C ASP A 641 -13.83 -6.07 13.78
N SER A 642 -12.72 -5.33 13.68
CA SER A 642 -12.65 -3.91 14.04
C SER A 642 -11.69 -3.11 13.14
N PRO A 643 -11.94 -3.02 11.82
CA PRO A 643 -11.00 -2.35 10.91
C PRO A 643 -10.76 -0.87 11.20
N ALA A 644 -11.63 -0.23 11.99
CA ALA A 644 -11.45 1.14 12.48
C ALA A 644 -10.17 1.32 13.30
N ALA A 645 -9.62 0.26 13.92
CA ALA A 645 -8.33 0.29 14.60
C ALA A 645 -7.15 0.55 13.65
N CYS A 646 -7.36 0.35 12.34
CA CYS A 646 -6.40 0.63 11.27
C CYS A 646 -6.62 1.99 10.60
N ALA A 647 -7.47 2.85 11.16
CA ALA A 647 -7.54 4.24 10.73
C ALA A 647 -6.19 4.92 10.95
N PHE A 648 -5.79 5.75 10.00
CA PHE A 648 -4.48 6.43 10.00
C PHE A 648 -4.66 7.93 10.19
N ALA A 649 -3.63 8.62 10.66
CA ALA A 649 -3.68 10.06 10.89
C ALA A 649 -3.95 10.81 9.58
N ARG A 650 -4.92 11.73 9.60
CA ARG A 650 -5.18 12.64 8.49
C ARG A 650 -3.99 13.56 8.26
N GLU A 651 -3.44 14.05 9.37
CA GLU A 651 -2.20 14.82 9.37
C GLU A 651 -1.07 13.95 8.80
N GLY A 652 -0.37 14.47 7.80
CA GLY A 652 0.70 13.75 7.12
C GLY A 652 0.22 12.75 6.06
N ALA A 653 -1.02 12.27 6.07
CA ALA A 653 -1.56 11.44 4.98
C ALA A 653 -1.93 12.27 3.74
N ARG A 654 -2.39 13.50 3.92
CA ARG A 654 -2.53 14.48 2.84
C ARG A 654 -1.43 15.53 2.95
N GLN A 655 -0.54 15.60 1.96
CA GLN A 655 0.40 16.72 1.82
C GLN A 655 -0.28 17.86 1.05
N PRO A 656 0.04 19.14 1.33
CA PRO A 656 -0.51 20.24 0.56
C PRO A 656 -0.16 20.11 -0.92
N ASP A 657 -1.15 20.29 -1.78
CA ASP A 657 -1.03 20.14 -3.23
C ASP A 657 -0.90 21.51 -3.91
N PRO A 658 0.33 21.94 -4.26
CA PRO A 658 0.53 23.24 -4.87
C PRO A 658 -0.04 23.32 -6.28
N LEU A 659 -0.20 22.20 -7.00
CA LEU A 659 -0.80 22.20 -8.32
C LEU A 659 -2.31 22.44 -8.22
N ALA A 660 -3.00 21.67 -7.39
CA ALA A 660 -4.44 21.84 -7.16
C ALA A 660 -4.76 23.27 -6.68
N ALA A 661 -3.98 23.79 -5.72
CA ALA A 661 -4.15 25.16 -5.23
C ALA A 661 -4.01 26.23 -6.32
N ARG A 662 -3.03 26.07 -7.23
CA ARG A 662 -2.81 26.99 -8.36
C ARG A 662 -3.91 26.90 -9.41
N ILE A 663 -4.44 25.71 -9.67
CA ILE A 663 -5.58 25.52 -10.58
C ILE A 663 -6.81 26.23 -10.03
N THR A 664 -7.15 26.02 -8.75
CA THR A 664 -8.27 26.68 -8.07
C THR A 664 -8.13 28.20 -8.03
N ALA A 665 -6.90 28.72 -7.88
CA ALA A 665 -6.63 30.15 -7.95
C ALA A 665 -6.69 30.74 -9.37
N GLY A 666 -6.97 29.93 -10.41
CA GLY A 666 -7.03 30.37 -11.80
C GLY A 666 -5.67 30.65 -12.44
N ALA A 667 -4.56 30.24 -11.81
CA ALA A 667 -3.21 30.53 -12.29
C ALA A 667 -2.77 29.66 -13.48
N LEU A 668 -3.52 28.61 -13.82
CA LEU A 668 -3.18 27.63 -14.86
C LEU A 668 -4.33 27.45 -15.88
N PRO A 669 -4.51 28.40 -16.82
CA PRO A 669 -5.63 28.34 -17.75
C PRO A 669 -5.52 27.14 -18.71
N GLY A 670 -6.62 26.39 -18.85
CA GLY A 670 -6.69 25.18 -19.68
C GLY A 670 -6.32 23.88 -18.95
N VAL A 671 -6.01 23.95 -17.65
CA VAL A 671 -5.83 22.78 -16.77
C VAL A 671 -6.91 22.82 -15.69
N ARG A 672 -7.51 21.67 -15.40
CA ARG A 672 -8.56 21.53 -14.38
C ARG A 672 -8.14 20.48 -13.35
N SER A 673 -8.61 20.61 -12.12
CA SER A 673 -8.37 19.62 -11.06
C SER A 673 -9.67 18.96 -10.63
N VAL A 674 -9.60 17.67 -10.31
CA VAL A 674 -10.70 16.91 -9.71
C VAL A 674 -10.16 16.09 -8.55
N GLY A 675 -10.92 15.97 -7.47
CA GLY A 675 -10.50 15.28 -6.26
C GLY A 675 -11.60 14.36 -5.71
N VAL A 676 -11.20 13.14 -5.33
CA VAL A 676 -12.06 12.16 -4.61
C VAL A 676 -11.72 12.07 -3.12
N ASN A 677 -10.86 12.97 -2.66
CA ASN A 677 -10.24 12.89 -1.35
C ASN A 677 -11.26 12.94 -0.20
N GLU A 678 -12.31 13.76 -0.33
CA GLU A 678 -13.42 13.85 0.65
C GLU A 678 -14.21 12.55 0.79
N VAL A 679 -14.18 11.70 -0.25
CA VAL A 679 -14.79 10.36 -0.21
C VAL A 679 -13.86 9.37 0.49
N LEU A 680 -12.56 9.41 0.17
CA LEU A 680 -11.55 8.50 0.74
C LEU A 680 -11.22 8.79 2.21
N CYS A 681 -11.38 10.03 2.65
CA CYS A 681 -11.19 10.45 4.02
C CYS A 681 -12.28 11.46 4.44
N PRO A 682 -13.49 10.97 4.73
CA PRO A 682 -14.64 11.82 4.99
C PRO A 682 -14.60 12.51 6.35
N GLY A 683 -15.39 13.58 6.49
CA GLY A 683 -15.52 14.37 7.72
C GLY A 683 -14.30 15.27 7.99
N THR A 684 -14.23 15.87 9.18
CA THR A 684 -13.16 16.79 9.61
C THR A 684 -12.32 16.23 10.77
N GLY A 685 -12.52 14.96 11.14
CA GLY A 685 -11.81 14.30 12.24
C GLY A 685 -10.30 14.08 11.98
N PRO A 686 -9.52 13.76 13.03
CA PRO A 686 -8.06 13.66 12.95
C PRO A 686 -7.56 12.43 12.19
N THR A 687 -8.44 11.50 11.81
CA THR A 687 -8.08 10.23 11.16
C THR A 687 -8.84 10.03 9.85
N CYS A 688 -8.26 9.20 8.98
CA CYS A 688 -8.85 8.68 7.78
C CYS A 688 -9.10 7.17 7.94
N PRO A 689 -10.23 6.63 7.44
CA PRO A 689 -10.52 5.21 7.52
C PRO A 689 -9.64 4.40 6.55
N ALA A 690 -9.23 3.20 6.98
CA ALA A 690 -8.61 2.20 6.10
C ALA A 690 -9.65 1.36 5.33
N VAL A 691 -10.86 1.26 5.87
CA VAL A 691 -11.99 0.50 5.31
C VAL A 691 -13.24 1.38 5.35
N LEU A 692 -13.93 1.51 4.21
CA LEU A 692 -15.21 2.22 4.08
C LEU A 692 -16.25 1.29 3.48
N ASP A 693 -17.38 1.08 4.18
CA ASP A 693 -18.47 0.20 3.72
C ASP A 693 -17.98 -1.18 3.26
N ARG A 694 -17.09 -1.78 4.07
CA ARG A 694 -16.34 -3.03 3.84
C ARG A 694 -15.30 -2.96 2.72
N ILE A 695 -15.20 -1.88 1.95
CA ILE A 695 -14.15 -1.71 0.94
C ILE A 695 -12.81 -1.43 1.63
N LEU A 696 -11.87 -2.36 1.51
CA LEU A 696 -10.48 -2.14 1.93
C LEU A 696 -9.81 -1.20 0.92
N LEU A 697 -9.53 0.03 1.35
CA LEU A 697 -9.19 1.12 0.42
C LEU A 697 -7.80 1.00 -0.18
N TYR A 698 -6.82 0.52 0.59
CA TYR A 698 -5.40 0.56 0.22
C TYR A 698 -4.80 -0.84 0.10
N ARG A 699 -3.97 -1.05 -0.94
CA ARG A 699 -3.26 -2.33 -1.19
C ARG A 699 -1.91 -2.42 -0.52
N ASP A 700 -1.35 -1.28 -0.12
CA ASP A 700 -0.07 -1.15 0.55
C ASP A 700 -0.10 0.12 1.44
N ASP A 701 1.03 0.80 1.59
CA ASP A 701 1.19 2.00 2.40
C ASP A 701 0.88 3.31 1.66
N ALA A 702 0.57 3.27 0.36
CA ALA A 702 0.38 4.48 -0.46
C ALA A 702 -0.72 4.37 -1.53
N HIS A 703 -0.98 3.18 -2.08
CA HIS A 703 -1.82 3.00 -3.26
C HIS A 703 -3.20 2.44 -2.90
N LEU A 704 -4.21 2.87 -3.65
CA LEU A 704 -5.54 2.29 -3.59
C LEU A 704 -5.54 0.84 -4.09
N THR A 705 -6.47 0.04 -3.56
CA THR A 705 -6.89 -1.22 -4.18
C THR A 705 -7.59 -0.91 -5.52
N ASN A 706 -7.44 -1.78 -6.50
CA ASN A 706 -8.16 -1.64 -7.77
C ASN A 706 -9.68 -1.71 -7.56
N VAL A 707 -10.17 -2.49 -6.59
CA VAL A 707 -11.58 -2.49 -6.17
C VAL A 707 -12.03 -1.10 -5.73
N ALA A 708 -11.28 -0.41 -4.87
CA ALA A 708 -11.62 0.95 -4.42
C ALA A 708 -11.63 1.94 -5.59
N ALA A 709 -10.65 1.85 -6.51
CA ALA A 709 -10.62 2.68 -7.71
C ALA A 709 -11.85 2.45 -8.60
N VAL A 710 -12.22 1.19 -8.86
CA VAL A 710 -13.40 0.83 -9.68
C VAL A 710 -14.69 1.37 -9.06
N VAL A 711 -14.87 1.27 -7.75
CA VAL A 711 -16.04 1.82 -7.05
C VAL A 711 -16.16 3.35 -7.24
N LEU A 712 -15.03 4.06 -7.40
CA LEU A 712 -14.99 5.50 -7.65
C LEU A 712 -15.24 5.92 -9.11
N THR A 713 -15.43 4.98 -10.03
CA THR A 713 -15.56 5.27 -11.48
C THR A 713 -16.69 6.25 -11.78
N GLY A 714 -17.88 6.06 -11.20
CA GLY A 714 -19.03 6.95 -11.45
C GLY A 714 -18.81 8.36 -10.92
N ARG A 715 -18.17 8.50 -9.74
CA ARG A 715 -17.78 9.80 -9.18
C ARG A 715 -16.75 10.50 -10.06
N LEU A 716 -15.73 9.78 -10.52
CA LEU A 716 -14.72 10.33 -11.42
C LEU A 716 -15.34 10.77 -12.75
N GLU A 717 -16.26 9.99 -13.32
CA GLU A 717 -16.96 10.39 -14.54
C GLU A 717 -17.68 11.72 -14.37
N ARG A 718 -18.41 11.87 -13.24
CA ARG A 718 -19.15 13.08 -12.92
C ARG A 718 -18.21 14.28 -12.80
N LEU A 719 -17.17 14.18 -11.97
CA LEU A 719 -16.20 15.26 -11.78
C LEU A 719 -15.50 15.66 -13.09
N LEU A 720 -15.15 14.68 -13.92
CA LEU A 720 -14.53 14.93 -15.23
C LEU A 720 -15.51 15.59 -16.21
N THR A 721 -16.79 15.24 -16.16
CA THR A 721 -17.85 15.82 -16.99
C THR A 721 -18.22 17.24 -16.54
N GLU A 722 -18.37 17.48 -15.23
CA GLU A 722 -18.65 18.79 -14.63
C GLU A 722 -17.51 19.78 -14.83
N SER A 723 -16.27 19.28 -14.75
CA SER A 723 -15.12 20.10 -15.13
C SER A 723 -15.16 20.46 -16.62
N GLY A 724 -15.95 19.78 -17.44
CA GLY A 724 -16.07 19.95 -18.89
C GLY A 724 -14.94 19.28 -19.67
N ALA A 725 -14.20 18.37 -19.05
CA ALA A 725 -13.02 17.73 -19.63
C ALA A 725 -13.34 16.44 -20.36
N LEU A 726 -14.37 15.72 -19.91
CA LEU A 726 -14.99 14.65 -20.68
C LEU A 726 -16.30 15.17 -21.29
N PRO A 727 -16.56 14.88 -22.58
CA PRO A 727 -17.90 14.97 -23.10
C PRO A 727 -18.75 13.93 -22.38
N ALA A 728 -19.96 14.34 -22.03
CA ALA A 728 -20.90 13.49 -21.35
C ALA A 728 -21.38 12.37 -22.31
N THR A 729 -21.45 11.12 -21.85
CA THR A 729 -22.00 10.02 -22.67
C THR A 729 -23.53 10.05 -22.66
N ALA A 730 -24.22 9.32 -23.52
CA ALA A 730 -25.68 9.18 -23.42
C ALA A 730 -26.16 8.70 -22.03
N ALA A 731 -25.29 8.04 -21.24
CA ALA A 731 -25.54 7.59 -19.87
C ALA A 731 -25.03 8.56 -18.78
N SER A 732 -24.16 9.54 -19.10
CA SER A 732 -23.58 10.51 -18.16
C SER A 732 -23.79 11.99 -18.53
N ALA A 733 -24.47 12.24 -19.65
CA ALA A 733 -25.03 13.54 -20.00
C ALA A 733 -26.15 13.89 -19.03
N PRO A 734 -26.24 15.14 -18.57
CA PRO A 734 -27.57 15.69 -18.33
C PRO A 734 -28.31 15.53 -19.66
N ALA A 735 -29.33 14.66 -19.67
CA ALA A 735 -30.14 14.23 -20.80
C ALA A 735 -29.95 15.07 -22.10
N GLY A 736 -29.32 14.46 -23.11
CA GLY A 736 -29.17 15.08 -24.43
C GLY A 736 -29.04 14.12 -25.62
N ALA A 737 -29.11 12.80 -25.41
CA ALA A 737 -29.06 11.82 -26.49
C ALA A 737 -30.45 11.53 -27.12
N ASP A 738 -31.55 11.87 -26.42
CA ASP A 738 -32.93 11.60 -26.86
C ASP A 738 -33.69 12.85 -27.36
N GLY A 739 -32.94 13.91 -27.70
CA GLY A 739 -33.46 15.20 -28.15
C GLY A 739 -33.83 16.19 -27.03
N TRP A 740 -33.49 15.88 -25.77
CA TRP A 740 -33.69 16.78 -24.63
C TRP A 740 -32.54 17.79 -24.47
N THR A 741 -32.85 18.97 -23.95
CA THR A 741 -31.93 20.08 -23.67
C THR A 741 -32.05 20.41 -22.18
N PRO A 742 -30.99 20.27 -21.36
CA PRO A 742 -31.09 20.52 -19.93
C PRO A 742 -31.30 22.00 -19.64
N LEU A 743 -32.26 22.31 -18.76
CA LEU A 743 -32.52 23.63 -18.21
C LEU A 743 -31.94 23.78 -16.79
N LEU A 744 -32.07 22.75 -15.95
CA LEU A 744 -31.55 22.72 -14.58
C LEU A 744 -31.01 21.32 -14.30
N ARG A 745 -29.88 21.25 -13.59
CA ARG A 745 -29.46 20.05 -12.86
C ARG A 745 -28.82 20.47 -11.54
N ASP A 746 -29.19 19.80 -10.46
CA ASP A 746 -28.50 19.91 -9.16
C ASP A 746 -28.32 18.51 -8.58
N ASP A 747 -27.07 18.11 -8.38
CA ASP A 747 -26.65 16.81 -7.86
C ASP A 747 -26.27 16.89 -6.36
N PHE A 748 -26.53 18.04 -5.72
CA PHE A 748 -26.39 18.24 -4.27
C PHE A 748 -25.02 17.86 -3.69
N ASP A 749 -23.98 18.13 -4.47
CA ASP A 749 -22.60 17.95 -4.06
C ASP A 749 -22.13 19.07 -3.13
N GLY A 750 -21.49 18.69 -2.02
CA GLY A 750 -20.90 19.62 -1.07
C GLY A 750 -20.56 18.97 0.27
N PRO A 751 -19.91 19.69 1.21
CA PRO A 751 -19.54 19.15 2.52
C PRO A 751 -20.75 18.66 3.33
N ALA A 752 -20.55 17.62 4.15
CA ALA A 752 -21.60 17.15 5.05
C ALA A 752 -22.04 18.26 6.01
N GLY A 753 -23.34 18.48 6.11
CA GLY A 753 -23.94 19.50 6.98
C GLY A 753 -23.97 20.91 6.39
N SER A 754 -23.51 21.14 5.16
CA SER A 754 -23.68 22.45 4.50
C SER A 754 -25.07 22.60 3.89
N PRO A 755 -25.60 23.81 3.69
CA PRO A 755 -26.86 24.02 2.95
C PRO A 755 -26.69 23.74 1.44
N PRO A 756 -27.78 23.51 0.69
CA PRO A 756 -27.76 23.48 -0.77
C PRO A 756 -27.41 24.86 -1.36
N SER A 757 -27.04 24.89 -2.65
CA SER A 757 -26.59 26.12 -3.30
C SER A 757 -27.66 27.22 -3.32
N ALA A 758 -27.36 28.37 -2.69
CA ALA A 758 -28.24 29.54 -2.67
C ALA A 758 -28.46 30.16 -4.06
N ASP A 759 -27.59 29.87 -5.04
CA ASP A 759 -27.75 30.31 -6.42
C ASP A 759 -28.91 29.59 -7.11
N ARG A 760 -29.22 28.36 -6.67
CA ARG A 760 -30.25 27.50 -7.26
C ARG A 760 -31.52 27.41 -6.40
N TRP A 761 -31.41 27.54 -5.09
CA TRP A 761 -32.51 27.30 -4.16
C TRP A 761 -32.82 28.50 -3.26
N ILE A 762 -34.11 28.64 -2.93
CA ILE A 762 -34.67 29.56 -1.94
C ILE A 762 -35.27 28.71 -0.82
N HIS A 763 -35.09 29.12 0.43
CA HIS A 763 -35.74 28.48 1.57
C HIS A 763 -37.06 29.18 1.88
N ASP A 764 -38.12 28.37 1.96
CA ASP A 764 -39.41 28.79 2.50
C ASP A 764 -39.37 28.66 4.02
N VAL A 765 -39.59 29.76 4.73
CA VAL A 765 -39.44 29.82 6.20
C VAL A 765 -40.76 30.19 6.86
N GLY A 766 -41.08 29.51 7.96
CA GLY A 766 -42.29 29.75 8.74
C GLY A 766 -43.40 28.74 8.45
N THR A 767 -44.64 29.16 8.64
CA THR A 767 -45.85 28.33 8.47
C THR A 767 -46.70 28.74 7.26
N CYS A 768 -46.21 29.66 6.44
CA CYS A 768 -46.86 30.19 5.24
C CYS A 768 -45.87 31.10 4.48
N TYR A 769 -46.14 31.36 3.20
CA TYR A 769 -45.41 32.36 2.41
C TYR A 769 -45.51 33.79 3.01
N PRO A 770 -44.62 34.71 2.62
CA PRO A 770 -44.68 36.12 3.02
C PRO A 770 -46.07 36.74 2.80
N GLY A 771 -46.58 37.45 3.82
CA GLY A 771 -47.95 37.98 3.81
C GLY A 771 -49.03 36.97 4.25
N CYS A 772 -48.66 35.70 4.43
CA CYS A 772 -49.48 34.60 4.94
C CYS A 772 -50.88 34.45 4.30
N PRO A 773 -51.00 34.44 2.95
CA PRO A 773 -52.30 34.27 2.31
C PRO A 773 -52.94 32.90 2.56
N ALA A 774 -52.12 31.88 2.86
CA ALA A 774 -52.55 30.54 3.22
C ALA A 774 -51.85 30.09 4.52
N PRO A 775 -52.47 30.30 5.69
CA PRO A 775 -51.91 29.86 6.97
C PRO A 775 -51.72 28.34 7.04
N ARG A 776 -50.66 27.88 7.69
CA ARG A 776 -50.26 26.46 7.74
C ARG A 776 -50.18 25.86 6.34
N TRP A 777 -49.53 26.60 5.46
CA TRP A 777 -49.32 26.31 4.04
C TRP A 777 -50.60 25.95 3.26
N GLY A 778 -51.80 26.29 3.77
CA GLY A 778 -53.10 25.94 3.19
C GLY A 778 -53.58 24.52 3.46
N THR A 779 -52.70 23.65 3.93
CA THR A 779 -52.91 22.21 4.12
C THR A 779 -53.22 21.83 5.57
N GLY A 780 -52.95 22.72 6.53
CA GLY A 780 -53.13 22.46 7.96
C GLY A 780 -51.99 21.66 8.60
N GLU A 781 -50.85 21.58 7.92
CA GLU A 781 -49.59 21.00 8.46
C GLU A 781 -49.10 21.76 9.71
N ILE A 782 -48.27 21.09 10.54
CA ILE A 782 -47.98 21.54 11.92
C ILE A 782 -46.52 21.96 12.15
N GLU A 783 -45.63 21.70 11.20
CA GLU A 783 -44.24 22.10 11.24
C GLU A 783 -44.04 23.59 10.97
N THR A 784 -42.93 24.11 11.49
CA THR A 784 -42.34 25.36 11.02
C THR A 784 -41.21 25.04 10.04
N MET A 785 -41.31 25.49 8.80
CA MET A 785 -40.24 25.34 7.82
C MET A 785 -39.06 26.25 8.19
N THR A 786 -37.82 25.77 8.05
CA THR A 786 -36.62 26.53 8.41
C THR A 786 -35.54 26.47 7.32
N ASP A 787 -34.58 27.39 7.40
CA ASP A 787 -33.33 27.39 6.65
C ASP A 787 -32.15 26.77 7.43
N SER A 788 -32.43 26.14 8.58
CA SER A 788 -31.42 25.48 9.39
C SER A 788 -30.90 24.21 8.70
N THR A 789 -29.60 23.97 8.83
CA THR A 789 -28.97 22.70 8.42
C THR A 789 -29.43 21.49 9.25
N ASP A 790 -30.11 21.72 10.37
CA ASP A 790 -30.83 20.66 11.09
C ASP A 790 -31.95 20.06 10.24
N ASN A 791 -32.55 20.88 9.36
CA ASN A 791 -33.67 20.49 8.50
C ASN A 791 -33.32 20.36 7.02
N VAL A 792 -32.38 21.16 6.49
CA VAL A 792 -32.00 21.13 5.07
C VAL A 792 -30.47 21.16 4.94
N ARG A 793 -29.86 20.03 4.56
CA ARG A 793 -28.40 19.91 4.48
C ARG A 793 -27.94 18.94 3.41
N LEU A 794 -26.69 19.05 3.00
CA LEU A 794 -26.01 18.07 2.17
C LEU A 794 -25.42 16.96 3.05
N ASP A 795 -25.43 15.72 2.56
CA ASP A 795 -24.93 14.55 3.32
C ASP A 795 -23.41 14.34 3.22
N GLY A 796 -22.72 15.17 2.42
CA GLY A 796 -21.29 15.05 2.16
C GLY A 796 -20.94 14.05 1.06
N LYS A 797 -21.95 13.45 0.44
CA LYS A 797 -21.86 12.25 -0.37
C LYS A 797 -22.62 12.34 -1.70
N GLY A 798 -23.18 13.51 -1.97
CA GLY A 798 -23.91 13.80 -3.20
C GLY A 798 -25.42 13.64 -3.07
N ALA A 799 -25.99 13.86 -1.89
CA ALA A 799 -27.44 13.98 -1.73
C ALA A 799 -27.82 15.13 -0.77
N LEU A 800 -28.97 15.72 -1.04
CA LEU A 800 -29.69 16.61 -0.13
C LEU A 800 -30.50 15.78 0.87
N GLU A 801 -30.51 16.19 2.14
CA GLU A 801 -31.40 15.68 3.18
C GLU A 801 -32.38 16.77 3.61
N ILE A 802 -33.69 16.48 3.52
CA ILE A 802 -34.76 17.27 4.13
C ILE A 802 -35.31 16.49 5.32
N VAL A 803 -35.11 17.03 6.53
CA VAL A 803 -35.23 16.27 7.79
C VAL A 803 -36.26 16.92 8.70
N PRO A 804 -37.40 16.26 8.95
CA PRO A 804 -38.33 16.67 10.00
C PRO A 804 -37.71 16.47 11.38
N THR A 805 -37.70 17.50 12.21
CA THR A 805 -37.15 17.45 13.59
C THR A 805 -38.15 17.95 14.61
N VAL A 806 -38.00 17.50 15.86
CA VAL A 806 -38.79 17.99 16.99
C VAL A 806 -37.87 18.60 18.03
N LYS A 807 -38.19 19.82 18.46
CA LYS A 807 -37.54 20.49 19.59
C LYS A 807 -38.60 21.08 20.49
N ASP A 808 -38.52 20.79 21.79
CA ASP A 808 -39.47 21.26 22.81
C ASP A 808 -40.95 20.99 22.46
N GLY A 809 -41.21 19.86 21.78
CA GLY A 809 -42.55 19.45 21.34
C GLY A 809 -43.07 20.15 20.07
N ALA A 810 -42.29 21.05 19.47
CA ALA A 810 -42.63 21.70 18.20
C ALA A 810 -41.91 21.04 17.02
N TRP A 811 -42.64 20.80 15.93
CA TRP A 811 -42.11 20.25 14.69
C TRP A 811 -41.46 21.35 13.84
N SER A 812 -40.34 20.99 13.21
CA SER A 812 -39.64 21.78 12.21
C SER A 812 -39.28 20.89 11.04
N SER A 813 -39.20 21.45 9.83
CA SER A 813 -38.80 20.72 8.64
C SER A 813 -38.20 21.68 7.61
N GLY A 814 -37.89 21.16 6.43
CA GLY A 814 -37.38 21.92 5.30
C GLY A 814 -38.36 21.99 4.15
N ARG A 815 -38.41 23.17 3.52
CA ARG A 815 -39.08 23.42 2.25
C ARG A 815 -38.19 24.34 1.43
N ILE A 816 -37.77 23.87 0.26
CA ILE A 816 -36.95 24.65 -0.66
C ILE A 816 -37.62 24.71 -2.03
N GLU A 817 -37.47 25.85 -2.68
CA GLU A 817 -37.96 26.07 -4.04
C GLU A 817 -36.83 26.54 -4.97
N THR A 818 -36.94 26.25 -6.26
CA THR A 818 -35.93 26.72 -7.23
C THR A 818 -35.98 28.23 -7.36
N ARG A 819 -34.83 28.90 -7.36
CA ARG A 819 -34.75 30.35 -7.63
C ARG A 819 -35.33 30.71 -9.00
N ARG A 820 -35.10 29.85 -9.99
CA ARG A 820 -35.74 29.93 -11.31
C ARG A 820 -37.21 29.52 -11.24
N SER A 821 -38.02 30.22 -12.02
CA SER A 821 -39.46 29.95 -12.22
C SER A 821 -39.86 29.95 -13.69
N ASP A 822 -38.89 29.88 -14.60
CA ASP A 822 -39.09 29.97 -16.05
C ASP A 822 -39.15 28.59 -16.73
N PHE A 823 -39.31 27.50 -15.98
CA PHE A 823 -39.36 26.16 -16.54
C PHE A 823 -40.68 25.92 -17.27
N ALA A 824 -40.66 25.98 -18.59
CA ALA A 824 -41.82 25.77 -19.44
C ALA A 824 -41.47 24.89 -20.65
N ALA A 825 -42.43 24.11 -21.13
CA ALA A 825 -42.30 23.43 -22.41
C ALA A 825 -42.32 24.47 -23.54
N PRO A 826 -41.38 24.42 -24.50
CA PRO A 826 -41.41 25.31 -25.65
C PRO A 826 -42.68 25.03 -26.48
N PRO A 827 -43.20 26.01 -27.25
CA PRO A 827 -44.37 25.81 -28.09
C PRO A 827 -44.21 24.58 -29.01
N GLY A 828 -45.13 23.62 -28.91
CA GLY A 828 -45.08 22.37 -29.69
C GLY A 828 -43.99 21.37 -29.26
N GLY A 829 -43.34 21.58 -28.12
CA GLY A 829 -42.33 20.68 -27.55
C GLY A 829 -42.75 20.10 -26.20
N THR A 830 -41.80 19.48 -25.51
CA THR A 830 -42.03 18.79 -24.24
C THR A 830 -41.08 19.32 -23.15
N LEU A 831 -41.55 19.48 -21.92
CA LEU A 831 -40.74 19.72 -20.71
C LEU A 831 -40.71 18.44 -19.89
N ARG A 832 -39.55 18.08 -19.36
CA ARG A 832 -39.38 16.97 -18.41
C ARG A 832 -38.77 17.50 -17.13
N ILE A 833 -39.43 17.19 -16.01
CA ILE A 833 -38.98 17.51 -14.65
C ILE A 833 -38.81 16.18 -13.93
N GLU A 834 -37.66 15.92 -13.33
CA GLU A 834 -37.37 14.68 -12.63
C GLU A 834 -36.48 14.87 -11.41
N ALA A 835 -36.59 13.93 -10.47
CA ALA A 835 -35.71 13.83 -9.32
C ALA A 835 -35.47 12.37 -8.92
N SER A 836 -34.27 12.07 -8.43
CA SER A 836 -33.96 10.77 -7.82
C SER A 836 -34.05 10.90 -6.30
N ILE A 837 -35.05 10.27 -5.70
CA ILE A 837 -35.44 10.47 -4.30
C ILE A 837 -35.52 9.12 -3.57
N ALA A 838 -35.02 9.09 -2.34
CA ALA A 838 -35.35 8.07 -1.35
C ALA A 838 -36.27 8.70 -0.30
N LEU A 839 -37.44 8.08 -0.09
CA LEU A 839 -38.44 8.53 0.88
C LEU A 839 -37.93 8.32 2.32
N PRO A 840 -38.47 9.04 3.32
CA PRO A 840 -38.15 8.82 4.73
C PRO A 840 -38.29 7.34 5.14
N ASP A 841 -37.21 6.78 5.70
CA ASP A 841 -37.17 5.37 6.14
C ASP A 841 -37.85 5.18 7.50
N VAL A 842 -39.16 5.41 7.53
CA VAL A 842 -40.02 5.29 8.70
C VAL A 842 -41.36 4.70 8.28
N THR A 843 -41.94 3.84 9.11
CA THR A 843 -43.19 3.13 8.78
C THR A 843 -44.15 3.01 9.95
N GLY A 844 -45.40 2.67 9.64
CA GLY A 844 -46.43 2.41 10.63
C GLY A 844 -46.73 3.63 11.49
N ALA A 845 -47.02 3.43 12.78
CA ALA A 845 -47.34 4.53 13.71
C ALA A 845 -46.21 5.57 13.84
N LYS A 846 -44.95 5.15 13.62
CA LYS A 846 -43.77 6.02 13.68
C LYS A 846 -43.74 7.04 12.54
N ALA A 847 -44.37 6.70 11.40
CA ALA A 847 -44.44 7.56 10.22
C ALA A 847 -45.71 8.40 10.14
N ALA A 848 -46.60 8.29 11.13
CA ALA A 848 -47.89 8.97 11.10
C ALA A 848 -47.70 10.48 10.91
N GLY A 849 -48.33 11.04 9.89
CA GLY A 849 -48.23 12.45 9.53
C GLY A 849 -47.05 12.83 8.62
N TYR A 850 -46.08 11.95 8.32
CA TYR A 850 -45.04 12.29 7.34
C TYR A 850 -45.65 12.50 5.96
N TRP A 851 -45.25 13.58 5.29
CA TRP A 851 -45.68 13.93 3.94
C TRP A 851 -44.52 14.50 3.10
N PRO A 852 -43.61 13.63 2.61
CA PRO A 852 -42.62 14.03 1.61
C PRO A 852 -43.28 14.36 0.26
N ALA A 853 -42.81 15.44 -0.37
CA ALA A 853 -43.31 15.90 -1.66
C ALA A 853 -42.20 16.46 -2.56
N PHE A 854 -42.31 16.15 -3.86
CA PHE A 854 -41.59 16.77 -4.97
C PHE A 854 -42.60 17.23 -6.01
N TRP A 855 -42.69 18.53 -6.23
CA TRP A 855 -43.81 19.13 -6.95
C TRP A 855 -43.43 20.47 -7.56
N THR A 856 -44.37 21.09 -8.28
CA THR A 856 -44.17 22.37 -8.95
C THR A 856 -45.37 23.29 -8.82
N LEU A 857 -45.12 24.59 -8.90
CA LEU A 857 -46.15 25.63 -8.96
C LEU A 857 -45.92 26.56 -10.14
N GLY A 858 -47.01 27.12 -10.66
CA GLY A 858 -46.97 28.19 -11.65
C GLY A 858 -46.23 29.43 -11.17
N ALA A 859 -45.31 29.94 -11.99
CA ALA A 859 -44.56 31.17 -11.72
C ALA A 859 -45.44 32.36 -11.29
N PRO A 860 -46.65 32.58 -11.84
CA PRO A 860 -47.53 33.67 -11.40
C PRO A 860 -47.90 33.61 -9.91
N LEU A 861 -47.78 32.45 -9.25
CA LEU A 861 -48.00 32.37 -7.81
C LEU A 861 -47.04 33.27 -7.03
N ARG A 862 -45.79 33.47 -7.50
CA ARG A 862 -44.83 34.34 -6.82
C ARG A 862 -45.24 35.82 -6.81
N ASP A 863 -46.22 36.19 -7.64
CA ASP A 863 -46.81 37.52 -7.65
C ASP A 863 -47.87 37.65 -6.53
N GLY A 864 -47.39 37.61 -5.28
CA GLY A 864 -48.21 37.82 -4.08
C GLY A 864 -48.77 36.55 -3.44
N TYR A 865 -48.36 35.35 -3.87
CA TYR A 865 -48.69 34.05 -3.27
C TYR A 865 -50.20 33.74 -3.24
N THR A 866 -50.93 34.24 -4.24
CA THR A 866 -52.37 33.99 -4.43
C THR A 866 -52.63 33.47 -5.85
N GLY A 867 -53.81 32.87 -6.07
CA GLY A 867 -54.21 32.37 -7.39
C GLY A 867 -54.18 30.85 -7.56
N TRP A 868 -53.78 30.10 -6.54
CA TRP A 868 -53.99 28.65 -6.48
C TRP A 868 -55.51 28.32 -6.45
N PRO A 869 -55.99 27.27 -7.15
CA PRO A 869 -55.24 26.33 -8.00
C PRO A 869 -55.12 26.79 -9.46
N GLY A 870 -55.69 27.95 -9.81
CA GLY A 870 -55.78 28.44 -11.19
C GLY A 870 -54.44 28.63 -11.92
N VAL A 871 -53.36 28.89 -11.17
CA VAL A 871 -51.97 29.01 -11.68
C VAL A 871 -51.30 27.67 -11.99
N GLY A 872 -51.95 26.54 -11.69
CA GLY A 872 -51.41 25.21 -11.92
C GLY A 872 -50.43 24.73 -10.84
N GLU A 873 -50.62 23.48 -10.43
CA GLU A 873 -49.71 22.72 -9.56
C GLU A 873 -49.54 21.31 -10.15
N ILE A 874 -48.29 20.85 -10.28
CA ILE A 874 -48.00 19.48 -10.72
C ILE A 874 -47.21 18.79 -9.61
N ASP A 875 -47.86 17.84 -8.95
CA ASP A 875 -47.25 16.98 -7.95
C ASP A 875 -46.58 15.81 -8.63
N VAL A 876 -45.25 15.87 -8.74
CA VAL A 876 -44.46 14.83 -9.43
C VAL A 876 -44.43 13.55 -8.59
N MET A 877 -44.29 13.73 -7.27
CA MET A 877 -44.33 12.66 -6.29
C MET A 877 -44.80 13.22 -4.95
N GLU A 878 -45.83 12.59 -4.40
CA GLU A 878 -46.20 12.70 -2.99
C GLU A 878 -46.29 11.30 -2.37
N SER A 879 -45.98 11.23 -1.08
CA SER A 879 -46.24 10.05 -0.25
C SER A 879 -46.67 10.49 1.14
N VAL A 880 -47.43 9.65 1.84
CA VAL A 880 -47.90 9.94 3.18
C VAL A 880 -47.79 8.74 4.11
N ASN A 881 -47.66 9.02 5.41
CA ASN A 881 -47.72 8.02 6.48
C ASN A 881 -46.72 6.85 6.34
N GLY A 882 -45.60 7.07 5.64
CA GLY A 882 -44.53 6.09 5.45
C GLY A 882 -44.98 4.83 4.73
N ARG A 883 -45.87 4.94 3.74
CA ARG A 883 -46.31 3.80 2.91
C ARG A 883 -45.34 3.53 1.77
N ASP A 884 -45.32 2.29 1.27
CA ASP A 884 -44.62 1.93 0.02
C ASP A 884 -45.47 2.29 -1.20
N THR A 885 -46.07 3.48 -1.19
CA THR A 885 -46.89 4.01 -2.27
C THR A 885 -46.60 5.48 -2.50
N VAL A 886 -46.68 5.89 -3.76
CA VAL A 886 -46.57 7.29 -4.19
C VAL A 886 -47.75 7.65 -5.07
N PHE A 887 -48.04 8.92 -5.25
CA PHE A 887 -49.03 9.39 -6.21
C PHE A 887 -48.58 10.70 -6.83
N GLY A 888 -49.19 11.03 -7.97
CA GLY A 888 -48.97 12.27 -8.69
C GLY A 888 -50.31 12.89 -9.10
N SER A 889 -50.36 14.21 -9.09
CA SER A 889 -51.61 14.98 -9.22
C SER A 889 -51.39 16.24 -10.05
N LEU A 890 -52.45 16.70 -10.71
CA LEU A 890 -52.53 18.03 -11.33
C LEU A 890 -53.66 18.80 -10.65
N HIS A 891 -53.34 19.97 -10.09
CA HIS A 891 -54.32 20.92 -9.57
C HIS A 891 -54.49 22.10 -10.53
N CYS A 892 -55.74 22.50 -10.78
CA CYS A 892 -56.07 23.54 -11.74
C CYS A 892 -57.49 24.11 -11.56
N GLY A 893 -57.74 25.27 -12.16
CA GLY A 893 -59.09 25.86 -12.23
C GLY A 893 -59.50 26.60 -10.95
N VAL A 894 -60.48 26.06 -10.21
CA VAL A 894 -61.12 26.72 -9.06
C VAL A 894 -60.98 25.89 -7.80
N ALA A 895 -60.88 26.53 -6.63
CA ALA A 895 -60.50 25.88 -5.36
C ALA A 895 -61.43 24.76 -4.85
N GLU A 896 -62.66 24.65 -5.35
CA GLU A 896 -63.58 23.56 -5.03
C GLU A 896 -64.26 23.04 -6.30
N GLY A 897 -64.15 21.73 -6.54
CA GLY A 897 -64.70 21.08 -7.72
C GLY A 897 -63.99 21.51 -9.01
N GLY A 898 -64.75 22.06 -9.96
CA GLY A 898 -64.23 22.46 -11.26
C GLY A 898 -63.74 21.27 -12.11
N PRO A 899 -63.07 21.56 -13.24
CA PRO A 899 -62.57 20.51 -14.16
C PRO A 899 -61.51 19.61 -13.50
N CYS A 900 -60.83 20.08 -12.46
CA CYS A 900 -59.73 19.37 -11.80
C CYS A 900 -60.14 18.69 -10.48
N ARG A 901 -61.42 18.78 -10.10
CA ARG A 901 -62.03 18.10 -8.93
C ARG A 901 -61.34 18.46 -7.61
N GLU A 902 -61.11 19.75 -7.42
CA GLU A 902 -60.44 20.28 -6.25
C GLU A 902 -61.23 20.04 -4.96
N PRO A 903 -60.55 19.84 -3.81
CA PRO A 903 -59.10 19.91 -3.60
C PRO A 903 -58.35 18.59 -3.87
N ALA A 904 -59.01 17.57 -4.44
CA ALA A 904 -58.38 16.27 -4.67
C ALA A 904 -57.44 16.27 -5.89
N GLY A 905 -57.61 17.21 -6.82
CA GLY A 905 -56.88 17.26 -8.07
C GLY A 905 -57.20 16.08 -9.00
N LEU A 906 -56.56 16.09 -10.17
CA LEU A 906 -56.59 14.97 -11.11
C LEU A 906 -55.48 13.98 -10.74
N THR A 907 -55.69 13.23 -9.65
CA THR A 907 -54.70 12.32 -9.05
C THR A 907 -54.68 10.92 -9.67
N SER A 908 -53.51 10.28 -9.66
CA SER A 908 -53.34 8.86 -9.99
C SER A 908 -53.93 7.92 -8.94
N GLY A 909 -54.17 8.42 -7.73
CA GLY A 909 -54.28 7.59 -6.53
C GLY A 909 -52.98 6.84 -6.21
N PRO A 910 -52.92 6.11 -5.08
CA PRO A 910 -51.70 5.45 -4.62
C PRO A 910 -51.19 4.39 -5.60
N GLN A 911 -49.92 4.52 -6.01
CA GLN A 911 -49.20 3.60 -6.86
C GLN A 911 -48.14 2.83 -6.06
N PRO A 912 -48.00 1.51 -6.24
CA PRO A 912 -46.98 0.73 -5.53
C PRO A 912 -45.55 1.18 -5.83
N CYS A 913 -44.74 1.33 -4.79
CA CYS A 913 -43.36 1.81 -4.83
C CYS A 913 -42.49 0.97 -3.88
N ALA A 914 -42.21 -0.28 -4.25
CA ALA A 914 -41.46 -1.20 -3.41
C ALA A 914 -39.99 -0.76 -3.31
N GLY A 915 -39.50 -0.56 -2.08
CA GLY A 915 -38.11 -0.17 -1.82
C GLY A 915 -37.84 1.34 -1.84
N CYS A 916 -38.87 2.16 -2.09
CA CYS A 916 -38.74 3.61 -2.22
C CYS A 916 -38.30 4.33 -0.94
N ARG A 917 -38.40 3.68 0.23
CA ARG A 917 -37.81 4.16 1.49
C ARG A 917 -36.35 3.73 1.68
N THR A 918 -35.97 2.57 1.12
CA THR A 918 -34.67 1.92 1.34
C THR A 918 -33.63 2.23 0.25
N GLY A 919 -34.03 2.89 -0.84
CA GLY A 919 -33.19 3.21 -1.98
C GLY A 919 -33.73 4.39 -2.79
N PHE A 920 -32.92 4.90 -3.71
CA PHE A 920 -33.30 5.99 -4.61
C PHE A 920 -34.12 5.48 -5.79
N HIS A 921 -35.20 6.18 -6.09
CA HIS A 921 -36.07 5.94 -7.25
C HIS A 921 -36.24 7.23 -8.06
N THR A 922 -36.48 7.10 -9.36
CA THR A 922 -36.62 8.25 -10.26
C THR A 922 -38.09 8.60 -10.44
N TYR A 923 -38.48 9.79 -10.00
CA TYR A 923 -39.81 10.36 -10.15
C TYR A 923 -39.76 11.45 -11.21
N ALA A 924 -40.64 11.39 -12.21
CA ALA A 924 -40.63 12.37 -13.29
C ALA A 924 -42.01 12.72 -13.81
N VAL A 925 -42.14 13.93 -14.37
CA VAL A 925 -43.27 14.35 -15.19
C VAL A 925 -42.80 14.84 -16.55
N GLU A 926 -43.62 14.61 -17.58
CA GLU A 926 -43.47 15.21 -18.89
C GLU A 926 -44.70 16.06 -19.22
N VAL A 927 -44.49 17.34 -19.50
CA VAL A 927 -45.51 18.28 -19.99
C VAL A 927 -45.32 18.41 -21.50
N ASP A 928 -46.21 17.80 -22.27
CA ASP A 928 -46.21 17.80 -23.72
C ASP A 928 -47.17 18.86 -24.26
N ARG A 929 -46.65 19.79 -25.05
CA ARG A 929 -47.43 20.88 -25.67
C ARG A 929 -47.60 20.71 -27.18
N SER A 930 -47.53 19.47 -27.66
CA SER A 930 -47.76 19.14 -29.06
C SER A 930 -49.20 19.53 -29.48
N PRO A 931 -49.39 20.26 -30.60
CA PRO A 931 -50.71 20.70 -31.02
C PRO A 931 -51.69 19.53 -31.19
N GLY A 932 -52.84 19.61 -30.52
CA GLY A 932 -53.88 18.56 -30.57
C GLY A 932 -53.63 17.33 -29.71
N ALA A 933 -52.52 17.28 -28.96
CA ALA A 933 -52.16 16.18 -28.07
C ALA A 933 -51.53 16.67 -26.74
N GLU A 934 -51.90 17.86 -26.28
CA GLU A 934 -51.33 18.41 -25.04
C GLU A 934 -51.69 17.56 -23.82
N GLU A 935 -50.68 17.18 -23.03
CA GLU A 935 -50.85 16.33 -21.85
C GLU A 935 -49.72 16.47 -20.83
N VAL A 936 -49.99 16.06 -19.59
CA VAL A 936 -48.99 15.81 -18.55
C VAL A 936 -48.96 14.31 -18.27
N ARG A 937 -47.76 13.71 -18.20
CA ARG A 937 -47.55 12.27 -17.93
C ARG A 937 -46.59 12.10 -16.76
N TRP A 938 -46.91 11.20 -15.83
CA TRP A 938 -46.08 10.89 -14.66
C TRP A 938 -45.39 9.54 -14.80
N TYR A 939 -44.16 9.47 -14.30
CA TYR A 939 -43.28 8.32 -14.41
C TYR A 939 -42.68 7.96 -13.05
N LEU A 940 -42.57 6.66 -12.79
CA LEU A 940 -41.79 6.08 -11.72
C LEU A 940 -40.80 5.08 -12.35
N ASP A 941 -39.50 5.33 -12.16
CA ASP A 941 -38.40 4.53 -12.74
C ASP A 941 -38.56 4.33 -14.25
N GLY A 942 -38.95 5.40 -14.95
CA GLY A 942 -39.17 5.41 -16.40
C GLY A 942 -40.50 4.78 -16.85
N ARG A 943 -41.29 4.18 -15.94
CA ARG A 943 -42.62 3.63 -16.26
C ARG A 943 -43.70 4.67 -16.05
N ALA A 944 -44.42 5.02 -17.12
CA ALA A 944 -45.57 5.90 -17.02
C ALA A 944 -46.70 5.24 -16.21
N TYR A 945 -47.27 5.97 -15.24
CA TYR A 945 -48.35 5.45 -14.38
C TYR A 945 -49.58 6.36 -14.31
N HIS A 946 -49.49 7.61 -14.76
CA HIS A 946 -50.60 8.56 -14.78
C HIS A 946 -50.50 9.51 -15.97
N ARG A 947 -51.66 10.03 -16.41
CA ARG A 947 -51.78 10.94 -17.55
C ARG A 947 -53.00 11.84 -17.39
N VAL A 948 -52.81 13.13 -17.64
CA VAL A 948 -53.89 14.12 -17.74
C VAL A 948 -53.77 14.84 -19.08
N THR A 949 -54.88 14.92 -19.83
CA THR A 949 -54.88 15.52 -21.19
C THR A 949 -55.68 16.81 -21.22
N ALA A 950 -55.26 17.75 -22.07
CA ALA A 950 -55.97 19.02 -22.28
C ALA A 950 -57.42 18.81 -22.77
N ALA A 951 -57.69 17.74 -23.53
CA ALA A 951 -59.03 17.40 -24.00
C ALA A 951 -60.03 17.14 -22.87
N GLY A 952 -59.55 16.85 -21.65
CA GLY A 952 -60.37 16.65 -20.46
C GLY A 952 -60.85 17.94 -19.79
N MET A 953 -60.43 19.13 -20.25
CA MET A 953 -60.79 20.42 -19.65
C MET A 953 -60.97 21.53 -20.69
N ASP A 954 -61.54 22.67 -20.29
CA ASP A 954 -61.65 23.82 -21.19
C ASP A 954 -60.27 24.43 -21.46
N GLY A 955 -60.06 24.92 -22.69
CA GLY A 955 -58.76 25.42 -23.14
C GLY A 955 -58.23 26.60 -22.31
N GLY A 956 -59.12 27.40 -21.71
CA GLY A 956 -58.71 28.51 -20.84
C GLY A 956 -58.14 28.03 -19.50
N THR A 957 -58.72 26.97 -18.92
CA THR A 957 -58.19 26.36 -17.70
C THR A 957 -56.84 25.67 -17.93
N TRP A 958 -56.68 24.91 -19.02
CA TRP A 958 -55.41 24.28 -19.37
C TRP A 958 -54.29 25.31 -19.58
N GLN A 959 -54.57 26.35 -20.37
CA GLN A 959 -53.58 27.42 -20.63
C GLN A 959 -53.13 28.11 -19.34
N ARG A 960 -54.06 28.44 -18.43
CA ARG A 960 -53.70 29.08 -17.15
C ARG A 960 -52.90 28.20 -16.20
N ALA A 961 -52.97 26.88 -16.34
CA ALA A 961 -52.27 25.94 -15.46
C ALA A 961 -50.92 25.45 -16.03
N ILE A 962 -50.75 25.47 -17.36
CA ILE A 962 -49.62 24.82 -18.05
C ILE A 962 -48.82 25.78 -18.93
N ASP A 963 -49.43 26.83 -19.50
CA ASP A 963 -48.80 27.72 -20.49
C ASP A 963 -48.04 28.89 -19.85
N HIS A 964 -47.14 28.59 -18.91
CA HIS A 964 -46.22 29.53 -18.29
C HIS A 964 -45.04 28.80 -17.65
N GLY A 965 -44.08 29.56 -17.11
CA GLY A 965 -42.99 29.00 -16.31
C GLY A 965 -43.50 28.33 -15.03
N LEU A 966 -42.80 27.29 -14.61
CA LEU A 966 -42.96 26.59 -13.35
C LEU A 966 -41.70 26.79 -12.49
N PHE A 967 -41.85 26.69 -11.17
CA PHE A 967 -40.74 26.46 -10.24
C PHE A 967 -40.95 25.15 -9.49
N LEU A 968 -39.86 24.52 -9.06
CA LEU A 968 -39.87 23.22 -8.39
C LEU A 968 -39.79 23.42 -6.88
N ILE A 969 -40.40 22.51 -6.13
CA ILE A 969 -40.45 22.51 -4.66
C ILE A 969 -40.11 21.12 -4.15
N LEU A 970 -39.28 21.07 -3.10
CA LEU A 970 -38.98 19.88 -2.32
C LEU A 970 -39.27 20.17 -0.85
N ASN A 971 -40.06 19.31 -0.21
CA ASN A 971 -40.31 19.42 1.23
C ASN A 971 -40.67 18.08 1.86
N VAL A 972 -40.65 18.07 3.19
CA VAL A 972 -41.29 17.03 3.99
C VAL A 972 -42.20 17.71 5.00
N ALA A 973 -43.50 17.75 4.69
CA ALA A 973 -44.50 18.27 5.62
C ALA A 973 -44.79 17.26 6.75
N VAL A 974 -45.34 17.75 7.86
CA VAL A 974 -45.74 16.95 9.01
C VAL A 974 -47.19 17.26 9.39
N GLY A 975 -48.04 16.24 9.38
CA GLY A 975 -49.48 16.38 9.60
C GLY A 975 -50.19 16.93 8.36
N GLY A 976 -51.25 17.70 8.57
CA GLY A 976 -52.07 18.24 7.48
C GLY A 976 -53.20 17.32 7.02
N LYS A 977 -54.03 17.86 6.11
CA LYS A 977 -55.26 17.22 5.64
C LYS A 977 -55.01 15.92 4.87
N LEU A 978 -53.90 15.82 4.12
CA LEU A 978 -53.65 14.67 3.25
C LEU A 978 -53.24 13.40 4.02
N PRO A 979 -52.23 13.43 4.93
CA PRO A 979 -51.99 12.29 5.82
C PRO A 979 -53.23 11.90 6.63
N LEU A 980 -54.00 12.89 7.11
CA LEU A 980 -55.22 12.65 7.89
C LEU A 980 -56.29 11.92 7.06
N ALA A 981 -56.54 12.35 5.83
CA ALA A 981 -57.46 11.70 4.91
C ALA A 981 -57.02 10.27 4.57
N ASP A 982 -55.71 10.04 4.58
CA ASP A 982 -55.09 8.74 4.41
C ASP A 982 -55.14 7.84 5.68
N GLY A 983 -55.56 8.39 6.82
CA GLY A 983 -55.89 7.63 8.03
C GLY A 983 -54.93 7.79 9.20
N ALA A 984 -53.96 8.68 9.15
CA ALA A 984 -53.07 8.97 10.29
C ALA A 984 -52.57 10.42 10.31
N THR A 985 -52.27 10.94 11.49
CA THR A 985 -51.69 12.28 11.66
C THR A 985 -50.57 12.23 12.70
N ALA A 986 -49.71 13.25 12.68
CA ALA A 986 -48.58 13.32 13.60
C ALA A 986 -49.05 13.35 15.05
N GLY A 987 -48.39 12.57 15.90
CA GLY A 987 -48.72 12.46 17.32
C GLY A 987 -47.52 11.99 18.16
N PRO A 988 -47.72 11.67 19.45
CA PRO A 988 -46.63 11.30 20.35
C PRO A 988 -45.82 10.06 19.93
N GLY A 989 -46.39 9.21 19.06
CA GLY A 989 -45.73 8.03 18.51
C GLY A 989 -44.96 8.27 17.21
N THR A 990 -45.07 9.46 16.61
CA THR A 990 -44.36 9.81 15.37
C THR A 990 -42.89 10.08 15.68
N GLU A 991 -41.98 9.40 14.98
CA GLU A 991 -40.54 9.55 15.20
C GLU A 991 -39.97 10.66 14.31
N PRO A 992 -39.24 11.66 14.85
CA PRO A 992 -38.52 12.65 14.06
C PRO A 992 -37.19 12.09 13.53
N GLY A 993 -36.52 12.86 12.66
CA GLY A 993 -35.14 12.62 12.25
C GLY A 993 -34.98 11.74 11.01
N HIS A 994 -36.07 11.33 10.36
CA HIS A 994 -36.04 10.49 9.16
C HIS A 994 -36.06 11.36 7.89
N PRO A 995 -34.94 11.49 7.16
CA PRO A 995 -34.85 12.42 6.04
C PRO A 995 -35.51 11.89 4.76
N MET A 996 -36.11 12.77 3.97
CA MET A 996 -36.20 12.56 2.53
C MET A 996 -34.82 12.87 1.93
N ARG A 997 -34.27 11.94 1.14
CA ARG A 997 -32.95 12.11 0.52
C ARG A 997 -33.12 12.31 -0.98
N VAL A 998 -32.45 13.31 -1.55
CA VAL A 998 -32.53 13.64 -2.98
C VAL A 998 -31.13 13.59 -3.56
N ASP A 999 -30.87 12.60 -4.42
CA ASP A 999 -29.58 12.44 -5.10
C ASP A 999 -29.40 13.54 -6.15
N HIS A 1000 -30.41 13.77 -6.98
CA HIS A 1000 -30.40 14.89 -7.91
C HIS A 1000 -31.80 15.35 -8.31
N VAL A 1001 -31.87 16.59 -8.82
CA VAL A 1001 -33.02 17.17 -9.53
C VAL A 1001 -32.57 17.58 -10.92
N ALA A 1002 -33.38 17.31 -11.94
CA ALA A 1002 -33.13 17.73 -13.31
C ALA A 1002 -34.39 18.26 -14.00
N VAL A 1003 -34.21 19.27 -14.85
CA VAL A 1003 -35.24 19.82 -15.74
C VAL A 1003 -34.66 19.89 -17.14
N SER A 1004 -35.40 19.43 -18.14
CA SER A 1004 -34.98 19.47 -19.54
C SER A 1004 -36.15 19.68 -20.50
N VAL A 1005 -35.87 20.15 -21.71
CA VAL A 1005 -36.89 20.41 -22.75
C VAL A 1005 -36.52 19.79 -24.08
N ARG A 1006 -37.51 19.36 -24.86
CA ARG A 1006 -37.33 18.85 -26.23
C ARG A 1006 -38.16 19.66 -27.21
N GLY A 1007 -37.57 20.05 -28.33
CA GLY A 1007 -38.25 20.77 -29.41
C GLY A 1007 -39.19 19.87 -30.24
N ARG A 1008 -39.99 20.50 -31.11
CA ARG A 1008 -40.93 19.81 -32.00
C ARG A 1008 -40.22 18.82 -32.93
N THR A 1009 -40.62 17.54 -32.92
CA THR A 1009 -40.15 16.56 -33.91
C THR A 1009 -40.68 16.95 -35.30
N GLY A 1010 -39.78 17.35 -36.19
CA GLY A 1010 -40.13 17.66 -37.58
C GLY A 1010 -40.46 16.39 -38.35
N GLY A 1011 -41.72 16.25 -38.79
CA GLY A 1011 -42.04 15.36 -39.92
C GLY A 1011 -41.23 15.82 -41.14
N GLY A 1012 -40.52 14.88 -41.76
CA GLY A 1012 -39.61 15.13 -42.86
C GLY A 1012 -40.26 15.90 -44.01
N ALA A 1013 -39.64 17.02 -44.39
CA ALA A 1013 -39.83 17.60 -45.71
C ALA A 1013 -39.14 16.67 -46.71
N ALA A 1014 -39.93 15.90 -47.46
CA ALA A 1014 -39.48 15.31 -48.71
C ALA A 1014 -39.16 16.46 -49.68
N GLY A 1015 -37.87 16.69 -49.94
CA GLY A 1015 -37.42 17.56 -51.01
C GLY A 1015 -37.62 16.87 -52.36
N THR A 1016 -38.63 17.29 -53.11
CA THR A 1016 -38.61 17.24 -54.58
C THR A 1016 -38.40 18.66 -55.09
N GLY A 1017 -37.29 18.88 -55.80
CA GLY A 1017 -36.94 20.13 -56.47
C GLY A 1017 -35.49 20.52 -56.26
#